data_AF-A0A9D0IDB9-F1
#
_entry.id   AF-A0A9D0IDB9-F1
#
_cell.length_a   1.000
_cell.length_b   1.000
_cell.length_c   1.000
_cell.angle_alpha   90.00
_cell.angle_beta   90.00
_cell.angle_gamma   90.00
#
_symmetry.space_group_name_H-M   'P 1'
#
loop_
_entity.id
_entity.type
_entity.pdbx_description
1 polymer ?
#
loop_
_entity_poly.entity_id
_entity_poly.type
_entity_poly.pdbx_seq_one_letter_code
_entity_poly.pdbx_strand_id
1 'polypeptide(L)'
;RTEAVEEIYEEALSALEGAIKADRTAILLLDPDGVMRFKAWHGLSEDYRRAVEGHSPWAPEEWDPAPVLVPDAAEAPELKDLREVILAEGIRGLGAIPLVHRGRLMGKFMLYYDTPHPFTEEEVRMAQTIAYHIAFAIHRKQAEETLQAREQFLALLNEITRAALEMPDLPTMTQVLADRLGELFHADGCYITLWDEERGVPVPAAAYGEWRERHRSVTVMPGETTVTGSVLAAGRPLVIEDVFDSPYLSRRIAETFPDRSLLALPLIAREEKLGAALIAFNEIHHFTPEEISRGEQAARQIALAIAKSRLLEAERQQRELAEALHEVGLALSATLDFDAVLDRLLEQLDRVVPYDAANVMLVRDGKVCIARMRGYDRFGEEVAREVATLCLEIATTPNLRQMIETGKPMIIPDTAADPDWVRFRASDYLRSWAGAPIIIHGEVVAFFSLDKAEPGFYRPEHLDRLAAFAVQAAIAFQNAHLFEESRRRAQELAGLYETALAISSVLDTEELLQRLAEQIHRLLAPDTFVVALYEAETDALRVVLALEEGRPVPGAVGMEMPLAEGGLTGWVMRERRSLLVEDLEKDPLPAEPQHGSRPARTWMGIPLVAHDRLVGAISVQSFRPHAFGEADRRLLESLAAQVAIALENARLFDETRRQADQMEALYQVSQDLALLHDLDTLLRQIVERAIRLLDGETGGIYLYRPRRNVLEWAVAVGEELERRIGFTLEWGEGLAGKVWATGEPIIVEDYSTWPGRSPKWADLPATLVGVPIRWGQEFLGVLIIQAGRGQRCFSLGDAALLSRFAAQAAIAIQNARLLAQTQEQARQVQQIIDTVPHGVLLLDAHHRLLMANPAARACLAVLVGDESPPRITHLGGNPIEELLIPA
;
A
#
# COMPACT_ATOMS: atom_id res chain seq x y z
N ARG A 1 24.21 42.50 68.36
CA ARG A 1 23.84 42.11 66.99
C ARG A 1 23.62 43.44 66.28
N THR A 2 24.71 44.01 65.78
CA THR A 2 24.72 45.28 65.06
C THR A 2 24.50 44.97 63.58
N GLU A 3 23.59 45.70 62.94
CA GLU A 3 23.12 45.41 61.58
C GLU A 3 24.08 45.94 60.52
N ALA A 4 24.85 46.98 60.82
CA ALA A 4 25.87 47.56 59.93
C ALA A 4 27.26 47.61 60.58
N VAL A 5 28.32 47.60 59.76
CA VAL A 5 29.72 47.70 60.25
C VAL A 5 29.95 49.06 60.94
N GLU A 6 29.25 50.09 60.51
CA GLU A 6 29.32 51.45 61.05
C GLU A 6 28.87 51.50 62.52
N GLU A 7 27.85 50.74 62.88
CA GLU A 7 27.39 50.64 64.27
C GLU A 7 28.43 49.94 65.17
N ILE A 8 29.23 49.02 64.60
CA ILE A 8 30.35 48.39 65.31
C ILE A 8 31.42 49.43 65.64
N TYR A 9 31.67 50.39 64.75
CA TYR A 9 32.63 51.46 65.01
C TYR A 9 32.16 52.36 66.16
N GLU A 10 30.89 52.78 66.16
CA GLU A 10 30.33 53.64 67.21
C GLU A 10 30.27 52.95 68.59
N GLU A 11 29.84 51.68 68.64
CA GLU A 11 29.87 50.88 69.87
C GLU A 11 31.31 50.69 70.38
N ALA A 12 32.26 50.51 69.47
CA ALA A 12 33.68 50.36 69.78
C ALA A 12 34.27 51.62 70.42
N LEU A 13 34.04 52.80 69.82
CA LEU A 13 34.50 54.08 70.38
C LEU A 13 33.92 54.31 71.78
N SER A 14 32.62 54.11 71.94
CA SER A 14 31.92 54.30 73.22
C SER A 14 32.43 53.35 74.32
N ALA A 15 32.69 52.08 73.99
CA ALA A 15 33.24 51.10 74.94
C ALA A 15 34.66 51.48 75.40
N LEU A 16 35.46 52.03 74.50
CA LEU A 16 36.83 52.46 74.77
C LEU A 16 36.88 53.72 75.64
N GLU A 17 36.02 54.70 75.37
CA GLU A 17 35.90 55.91 76.19
C GLU A 17 35.48 55.57 77.62
N GLY A 18 34.51 54.67 77.78
CA GLY A 18 34.07 54.22 79.11
C GLY A 18 35.12 53.43 79.89
N ALA A 19 35.94 52.62 79.21
CA ALA A 19 36.94 51.76 79.86
C ALA A 19 38.26 52.51 80.16
N ILE A 20 38.75 53.31 79.20
CA ILE A 20 40.09 53.90 79.21
C ILE A 20 40.07 55.38 79.63
N LYS A 21 38.88 56.01 79.66
CA LYS A 21 38.69 57.43 80.02
C LYS A 21 39.51 58.40 79.16
N ALA A 22 39.66 58.09 77.87
CA ALA A 22 40.20 59.05 76.92
C ALA A 22 39.19 60.20 76.70
N ASP A 23 39.72 61.41 76.50
CA ASP A 23 38.88 62.59 76.23
C ASP A 23 38.30 62.54 74.82
N ARG A 24 39.01 61.89 73.88
CA ARG A 24 38.59 61.73 72.48
C ARG A 24 39.10 60.40 71.92
N THR A 25 38.39 59.85 70.95
CA THR A 25 38.77 58.57 70.31
C THR A 25 38.52 58.57 68.81
N ALA A 26 39.26 57.73 68.08
CA ALA A 26 39.01 57.51 66.65
C ALA A 26 39.41 56.11 66.18
N ILE A 27 38.71 55.60 65.16
CA ILE A 27 39.06 54.39 64.44
C ILE A 27 39.43 54.77 63.02
N LEU A 28 40.60 54.29 62.58
CA LEU A 28 41.06 54.39 61.20
C LEU A 28 41.31 52.97 60.68
N LEU A 29 40.93 52.70 59.43
CA LEU A 29 41.22 51.45 58.76
C LEU A 29 42.08 51.70 57.52
N LEU A 30 42.91 50.71 57.17
CA LEU A 30 43.61 50.68 55.90
C LEU A 30 42.61 50.50 54.77
N ASP A 31 42.71 51.36 53.76
CA ASP A 31 42.03 51.17 52.48
C ASP A 31 42.84 50.22 51.56
N PRO A 32 42.30 49.82 50.39
CA PRO A 32 43.02 48.96 49.44
C PRO A 32 44.35 49.53 48.92
N ASP A 33 44.55 50.85 49.00
CA ASP A 33 45.77 51.54 48.57
C ASP A 33 46.81 51.64 49.71
N GLY A 34 46.51 51.06 50.88
CA GLY A 34 47.39 51.05 52.05
C GLY A 34 47.35 52.35 52.87
N VAL A 35 46.35 53.20 52.68
CA VAL A 35 46.21 54.49 53.36
C VAL A 35 45.28 54.37 54.57
N MET A 36 45.70 54.88 55.73
CA MET A 36 44.87 54.91 56.95
C MET A 36 43.81 56.01 56.86
N ARG A 37 42.53 55.62 56.76
CA ARG A 37 41.40 56.55 56.68
C ARG A 37 40.50 56.48 57.89
N PHE A 38 40.01 57.63 58.33
CA PHE A 38 39.03 57.72 59.41
C PHE A 38 37.72 57.00 59.03
N LYS A 39 37.26 56.12 59.93
CA LYS A 39 35.98 55.42 59.81
C LYS A 39 34.95 55.87 60.84
N ALA A 40 35.41 56.22 62.04
CA ALA A 40 34.59 56.85 63.08
C ALA A 40 35.48 57.65 64.03
N TRP A 41 34.93 58.67 64.70
CA TRP A 41 35.65 59.47 65.70
C TRP A 41 34.69 60.23 66.61
N HIS A 42 35.15 60.53 67.82
CA HIS A 42 34.48 61.41 68.78
C HIS A 42 35.39 62.57 69.16
N GLY A 43 34.83 63.79 69.23
CA GLY A 43 35.52 64.97 69.77
C GLY A 43 36.64 65.57 68.90
N LEU A 44 36.85 65.10 67.67
CA LEU A 44 37.88 65.62 66.75
C LEU A 44 37.33 66.62 65.73
N SER A 45 38.06 67.72 65.51
CA SER A 45 37.76 68.69 64.46
C SER A 45 37.99 68.13 63.04
N GLU A 46 37.32 68.71 62.05
CA GLU A 46 37.52 68.35 60.64
C GLU A 46 38.92 68.73 60.14
N ASP A 47 39.44 69.88 60.57
CA ASP A 47 40.77 70.37 60.21
C ASP A 47 41.87 69.43 60.70
N TYR A 48 41.75 68.92 61.94
CA TYR A 48 42.68 67.93 62.48
C TYR A 48 42.64 66.63 61.67
N ARG A 49 41.44 66.10 61.40
CA ARG A 49 41.30 64.84 60.65
C ARG A 49 41.90 64.93 59.25
N ARG A 50 41.66 66.02 58.52
CA ARG A 50 42.27 66.23 57.19
C ARG A 50 43.80 66.33 57.26
N ALA A 51 44.33 66.97 58.29
CA ALA A 51 45.77 67.16 58.43
C ALA A 51 46.53 65.87 58.79
N VAL A 52 45.87 64.91 59.46
CA VAL A 52 46.51 63.66 59.92
C VAL A 52 46.04 62.41 59.18
N GLU A 53 45.14 62.54 58.21
CA GLU A 53 44.67 61.41 57.39
C GLU A 53 45.83 60.79 56.59
N GLY A 54 45.84 59.47 56.49
CA GLY A 54 46.93 58.70 55.85
C GLY A 54 48.17 58.51 56.72
N HIS A 55 48.34 59.25 57.82
CA HIS A 55 49.45 59.02 58.73
C HIS A 55 49.27 57.72 59.52
N SER A 56 50.32 56.89 59.58
CA SER A 56 50.37 55.66 60.36
C SER A 56 51.72 55.55 61.07
N PRO A 57 51.77 55.12 62.34
CA PRO A 57 53.04 54.78 63.00
C PRO A 57 53.72 53.52 62.44
N TRP A 58 52.97 52.72 61.66
CA TRP A 58 53.38 51.42 61.13
C TRP A 58 53.25 51.37 59.62
N ALA A 59 54.05 50.52 58.97
CA ALA A 59 53.86 50.23 57.55
C ALA A 59 52.56 49.44 57.31
N PRO A 60 51.85 49.61 56.18
CA PRO A 60 50.61 48.89 55.89
C PRO A 60 50.74 47.35 55.94
N GLU A 61 51.91 46.82 55.57
CA GLU A 61 52.21 45.39 55.56
C GLU A 61 52.87 44.89 56.86
N GLU A 62 53.03 45.75 57.86
CA GLU A 62 53.69 45.40 59.12
C GLU A 62 52.93 44.30 59.86
N TRP A 63 53.67 43.29 60.30
CA TRP A 63 53.12 42.12 60.98
C TRP A 63 53.17 42.32 62.49
N ASP A 64 52.01 42.17 63.13
CA ASP A 64 51.80 42.27 64.59
C ASP A 64 52.44 43.52 65.24
N PRO A 65 52.13 44.73 64.76
CA PRO A 65 52.73 45.95 65.28
C PRO A 65 52.42 46.18 66.77
N ALA A 66 53.35 46.80 67.48
CA ALA A 66 53.19 47.18 68.88
C ALA A 66 52.50 48.56 69.02
N PRO A 67 51.73 48.80 70.10
CA PRO A 67 51.16 50.12 70.39
C PRO A 67 52.20 51.22 70.47
N VAL A 68 51.86 52.40 69.95
CA VAL A 68 52.69 53.61 70.03
C VAL A 68 52.01 54.59 70.99
N LEU A 69 52.66 54.90 72.10
CA LEU A 69 52.09 55.65 73.21
C LEU A 69 52.93 56.89 73.48
N VAL A 70 52.29 58.05 73.49
CA VAL A 70 52.92 59.35 73.67
C VAL A 70 52.31 60.04 74.89
N PRO A 71 52.99 60.03 76.05
CA PRO A 71 52.46 60.62 77.28
C PRO A 71 52.29 62.14 77.22
N ASP A 72 53.22 62.86 76.56
CA ASP A 72 53.08 64.29 76.26
C ASP A 72 53.57 64.61 74.83
N ALA A 73 52.64 65.03 73.97
CA ALA A 73 52.89 65.40 72.58
C ALA A 73 53.83 66.63 72.47
N ALA A 74 53.86 67.49 73.48
CA ALA A 74 54.77 68.64 73.52
C ALA A 74 56.24 68.21 73.62
N GLU A 75 56.52 67.06 74.26
CA GLU A 75 57.86 66.57 74.56
C GLU A 75 58.32 65.43 73.64
N ALA A 76 57.40 64.83 72.87
CA ALA A 76 57.67 63.65 72.03
C ALA A 76 58.41 63.99 70.72
N PRO A 77 59.65 63.50 70.51
CA PRO A 77 60.43 63.75 69.28
C PRO A 77 59.80 63.18 68.00
N GLU A 78 59.16 62.01 68.09
CA GLU A 78 58.53 61.28 67.00
C GLU A 78 57.34 62.01 66.36
N LEU A 79 56.76 63.00 67.05
CA LEU A 79 55.65 63.80 66.55
C LEU A 79 56.09 65.13 65.93
N LYS A 80 57.39 65.36 65.67
CA LYS A 80 57.93 66.66 65.25
C LYS A 80 57.14 67.33 64.12
N ASP A 81 56.74 66.57 63.10
CA ASP A 81 56.05 67.10 61.91
C ASP A 81 54.54 67.29 62.12
N LEU A 82 53.95 66.67 63.15
CA LEU A 82 52.52 66.73 63.48
C LEU A 82 52.23 67.51 64.78
N ARG A 83 53.27 67.90 65.54
CA ARG A 83 53.15 68.48 66.88
C ARG A 83 52.31 69.75 66.91
N GLU A 84 52.51 70.64 65.95
CA GLU A 84 51.76 71.90 65.87
C GLU A 84 50.27 71.65 65.68
N VAL A 85 49.93 70.71 64.79
CA VAL A 85 48.54 70.30 64.50
C VAL A 85 47.90 69.61 65.71
N ILE A 86 48.63 68.71 66.38
CA ILE A 86 48.14 67.96 67.56
C ILE A 86 47.91 68.90 68.76
N LEU A 87 48.84 69.83 69.03
CA LEU A 87 48.69 70.79 70.13
C LEU A 87 47.60 71.84 69.83
N ALA A 88 47.41 72.24 68.57
CA ALA A 88 46.34 73.15 68.17
C ALA A 88 44.94 72.54 68.37
N GLU A 89 44.81 71.22 68.22
CA GLU A 89 43.58 70.46 68.53
C GLU A 89 43.35 70.33 70.06
N GLY A 90 44.32 70.71 70.89
CA GLY A 90 44.27 70.63 72.35
C GLY A 90 44.77 69.31 72.93
N ILE A 91 45.32 68.42 72.11
CA ILE A 91 45.73 67.08 72.51
C ILE A 91 47.13 67.14 73.16
N ARG A 92 47.24 66.62 74.38
CA ARG A 92 48.49 66.52 75.13
C ARG A 92 48.98 65.10 75.29
N GLY A 93 48.12 64.10 75.48
CA GLY A 93 48.51 62.69 75.43
C GLY A 93 47.85 61.98 74.26
N LEU A 94 48.53 61.04 73.59
CA LEU A 94 47.90 60.20 72.57
C LEU A 94 48.46 58.78 72.52
N GLY A 95 47.59 57.82 72.21
CA GLY A 95 47.96 56.41 72.03
C GLY A 95 47.39 55.87 70.73
N ALA A 96 48.25 55.30 69.90
CA ALA A 96 47.86 54.53 68.72
C ALA A 96 47.94 53.03 69.05
N ILE A 97 46.78 52.38 69.07
CA ILE A 97 46.63 50.95 69.32
C ILE A 97 46.32 50.26 67.99
N PRO A 98 47.11 49.26 67.55
CA PRO A 98 46.88 48.62 66.26
C PRO A 98 45.67 47.69 66.30
N LEU A 99 44.84 47.77 65.26
CA LEU A 99 43.75 46.82 65.01
C LEU A 99 44.33 45.68 64.16
N VAL A 100 44.57 44.53 64.77
CA VAL A 100 45.24 43.40 64.13
C VAL A 100 44.31 42.21 64.03
N HIS A 101 44.22 41.59 62.85
CA HIS A 101 43.55 40.30 62.67
C HIS A 101 44.51 39.29 62.05
N ARG A 102 44.68 38.14 62.72
CA ARG A 102 45.63 37.08 62.32
C ARG A 102 47.03 37.62 62.00
N GLY A 103 47.52 38.55 62.82
CA GLY A 103 48.86 39.17 62.68
C GLY A 103 48.97 40.25 61.61
N ARG A 104 47.94 40.51 60.80
CA ARG A 104 47.94 41.62 59.83
C ARG A 104 47.31 42.87 60.41
N LEU A 105 47.96 44.01 60.21
CA LEU A 105 47.41 45.33 60.50
C LEU A 105 46.18 45.57 59.59
N MET A 106 45.04 45.84 60.20
CA MET A 106 43.81 46.25 59.51
C MET A 106 43.57 47.77 59.62
N GLY A 107 44.14 48.39 60.64
CA GLY A 107 43.84 49.76 61.00
C GLY A 107 44.46 50.14 62.33
N LYS A 108 44.10 51.32 62.81
CA LYS A 108 44.52 51.80 64.12
C LYS A 108 43.35 52.40 64.87
N PHE A 109 43.35 52.17 66.16
CA PHE A 109 42.49 52.80 67.12
C PHE A 109 43.29 53.87 67.87
N MET A 110 42.73 55.07 68.01
CA MET A 110 43.39 56.23 68.57
C MET A 110 42.71 56.67 69.86
N LEU A 111 43.53 56.88 70.88
CA LEU A 111 43.18 57.47 72.17
C LEU A 111 43.81 58.85 72.27
N TYR A 112 43.06 59.86 72.69
CA TYR A 112 43.56 61.21 72.87
C TYR A 112 43.14 61.78 74.24
N TYR A 113 44.05 62.54 74.84
CA TYR A 113 43.87 63.17 76.15
C TYR A 113 44.26 64.64 76.06
N ASP A 114 43.46 65.52 76.67
CA ASP A 114 43.67 66.97 76.66
C ASP A 114 44.77 67.41 77.66
N THR A 115 45.22 66.49 78.53
CA THR A 115 46.33 66.69 79.47
C THR A 115 47.41 65.59 79.32
N PRO A 116 48.67 65.84 79.75
CA PRO A 116 49.71 64.82 79.70
C PRO A 116 49.28 63.55 80.47
N HIS A 117 49.39 62.39 79.82
CA HIS A 117 48.81 61.14 80.31
C HIS A 117 49.83 59.99 80.31
N PRO A 118 50.40 59.61 81.47
CA PRO A 118 51.29 58.47 81.56
C PRO A 118 50.50 57.15 81.49
N PHE A 119 50.66 56.41 80.40
CA PHE A 119 49.99 55.13 80.18
C PHE A 119 50.50 54.03 81.12
N THR A 120 49.58 53.31 81.76
CA THR A 120 49.92 52.14 82.61
C THR A 120 49.89 50.83 81.81
N GLU A 121 50.63 49.80 82.25
CA GLU A 121 50.60 48.48 81.58
C GLU A 121 49.21 47.83 81.56
N GLU A 122 48.38 48.11 82.57
CA GLU A 122 47.01 47.60 82.64
C GLU A 122 46.11 48.28 81.61
N GLU A 123 46.23 49.61 81.48
CA GLU A 123 45.51 50.42 80.51
C GLU A 123 45.85 50.03 79.06
N VAL A 124 47.14 49.85 78.75
CA VAL A 124 47.59 49.43 77.41
C VAL A 124 47.07 48.04 77.07
N ARG A 125 47.14 47.11 78.01
CA ARG A 125 46.64 45.73 77.82
C ARG A 125 45.13 45.71 77.61
N MET A 126 44.39 46.55 78.33
CA MET A 126 42.95 46.70 78.15
C MET A 126 42.64 47.28 76.76
N ALA A 127 43.35 48.34 76.33
CA ALA A 127 43.19 48.93 75.01
C ALA A 127 43.48 47.94 73.88
N GLN A 128 44.56 47.16 73.98
CA GLN A 128 44.90 46.10 73.02
C GLN A 128 43.85 44.99 72.98
N THR A 129 43.31 44.59 74.14
CA THR A 129 42.26 43.56 74.21
C THR A 129 40.99 44.02 73.52
N ILE A 130 40.58 45.27 73.76
CA ILE A 130 39.40 45.85 73.11
C ILE A 130 39.64 46.01 71.59
N ALA A 131 40.82 46.51 71.19
CA ALA A 131 41.24 46.62 69.80
C ALA A 131 41.20 45.27 69.05
N TYR A 132 41.66 44.19 69.68
CA TYR A 132 41.60 42.84 69.11
C TYR A 132 40.16 42.36 68.88
N HIS A 133 39.26 42.56 69.86
CA HIS A 133 37.86 42.17 69.72
C HIS A 133 37.13 42.99 68.64
N ILE A 134 37.46 44.27 68.50
CA ILE A 134 36.92 45.15 67.46
C ILE A 134 37.42 44.72 66.08
N ALA A 135 38.72 44.50 65.91
CA ALA A 135 39.30 44.02 64.66
C ALA A 135 38.65 42.69 64.20
N PHE A 136 38.42 41.78 65.15
CA PHE A 136 37.70 40.53 64.89
C PHE A 136 36.23 40.77 64.47
N ALA A 137 35.51 41.67 65.15
CA ALA A 137 34.11 41.97 64.85
C ALA A 137 33.93 42.61 63.46
N ILE A 138 34.79 43.58 63.11
CA ILE A 138 34.82 44.25 61.80
C ILE A 138 35.07 43.23 60.69
N HIS A 139 36.15 42.44 60.79
CA HIS A 139 36.48 41.44 59.77
C HIS A 139 35.36 40.40 59.61
N ARG A 140 34.78 39.93 60.72
CA ARG A 140 33.69 38.95 60.69
C ARG A 140 32.47 39.51 59.96
N LYS A 141 32.09 40.76 60.25
CA LYS A 141 30.92 41.40 59.64
C LYS A 141 31.13 41.66 58.13
N GLN A 142 32.30 42.16 57.74
CA GLN A 142 32.63 42.36 56.31
C GLN A 142 32.64 41.04 55.53
N ALA A 143 33.14 39.95 56.12
CA ALA A 143 33.10 38.62 55.51
C ALA A 143 31.67 38.07 55.39
N GLU A 144 30.83 38.33 56.39
CA GLU A 144 29.40 37.96 56.39
C GLU A 144 28.64 38.69 55.27
N GLU A 145 28.85 40.00 55.11
CA GLU A 145 28.24 40.80 54.04
C GLU A 145 28.68 40.36 52.65
N THR A 146 29.98 40.07 52.46
CA THR A 146 30.51 39.57 51.19
C THR A 146 29.91 38.20 50.82
N LEU A 147 29.78 37.31 51.81
CA LEU A 147 29.17 36.00 51.62
C LEU A 147 27.68 36.14 51.26
N GLN A 148 26.95 37.00 51.98
CA GLN A 148 25.53 37.24 51.74
C GLN A 148 25.28 37.81 50.34
N ALA A 149 26.07 38.78 49.89
CA ALA A 149 26.00 39.32 48.53
C ALA A 149 26.26 38.25 47.46
N ARG A 150 27.20 37.33 47.71
CA ARG A 150 27.50 36.21 46.81
C ARG A 150 26.37 35.18 46.77
N GLU A 151 25.77 34.86 47.92
CA GLU A 151 24.62 33.95 48.00
C GLU A 151 23.40 34.52 47.27
N GLN A 152 23.09 35.80 47.46
CA GLN A 152 22.02 36.50 46.75
C GLN A 152 22.22 36.46 45.22
N PHE A 153 23.46 36.70 44.76
CA PHE A 153 23.78 36.64 43.33
C PHE A 153 23.61 35.22 42.75
N LEU A 154 24.03 34.18 43.48
CA LEU A 154 23.84 32.79 43.06
C LEU A 154 22.36 32.39 43.06
N ALA A 155 21.58 32.86 44.04
CA ALA A 155 20.14 32.65 44.08
C ALA A 155 19.45 33.24 42.83
N LEU A 156 19.85 34.45 42.42
CA LEU A 156 19.37 35.06 41.19
C LEU A 156 19.68 34.20 39.96
N LEU A 157 20.93 33.76 39.77
CA LEU A 157 21.31 32.93 38.62
C LEU A 157 20.49 31.63 38.56
N ASN A 158 20.22 31.02 39.72
CA ASN A 158 19.36 29.84 39.81
C ASN A 158 17.90 30.15 39.47
N GLU A 159 17.37 31.29 39.88
CA GLU A 159 16.01 31.73 39.49
C GLU A 159 15.91 32.01 37.99
N ILE A 160 16.91 32.68 37.39
CA ILE A 160 16.98 32.88 35.93
C ILE A 160 16.97 31.53 35.20
N THR A 161 17.77 30.58 35.69
CA THR A 161 17.84 29.22 35.14
C THR A 161 16.50 28.48 35.30
N ARG A 162 15.81 28.66 36.43
CA ARG A 162 14.51 28.07 36.70
C ARG A 162 13.42 28.66 35.80
N ALA A 163 13.38 29.98 35.65
CA ALA A 163 12.50 30.65 34.71
C ALA A 163 12.71 30.12 33.28
N ALA A 164 13.96 29.89 32.87
CA ALA A 164 14.31 29.28 31.58
C ALA A 164 13.87 27.80 31.42
N LEU A 165 13.61 27.09 32.51
CA LEU A 165 13.18 25.69 32.52
C LEU A 165 11.67 25.52 32.66
N GLU A 166 11.04 26.35 33.50
CA GLU A 166 9.66 26.17 33.94
C GLU A 166 8.67 27.10 33.24
N MET A 167 9.12 28.22 32.67
CA MET A 167 8.25 29.19 32.01
C MET A 167 8.35 29.06 30.49
N PRO A 168 7.31 28.53 29.81
CA PRO A 168 7.31 28.44 28.35
C PRO A 168 7.07 29.78 27.66
N ASP A 169 6.37 30.72 28.33
CA ASP A 169 5.96 32.00 27.76
C ASP A 169 7.03 33.09 27.89
N LEU A 170 7.54 33.55 26.73
CA LEU A 170 8.60 34.54 26.63
C LEU A 170 8.25 35.91 27.28
N PRO A 171 7.04 36.49 27.08
CA PRO A 171 6.61 37.71 27.77
C PRO A 171 6.62 37.60 29.31
N THR A 172 6.16 36.49 29.87
CA THR A 172 6.14 36.26 31.31
C THR A 172 7.55 36.07 31.85
N MET A 173 8.36 35.28 31.16
CA MET A 173 9.76 35.04 31.53
C MET A 173 10.55 36.36 31.53
N THR A 174 10.51 37.14 30.45
CA THR A 174 11.24 38.42 30.37
C THR A 174 10.79 39.42 31.44
N GLN A 175 9.52 39.44 31.84
CA GLN A 175 9.05 40.29 32.93
C GLN A 175 9.65 39.91 34.28
N VAL A 176 9.65 38.62 34.62
CA VAL A 176 10.27 38.12 35.86
C VAL A 176 11.77 38.43 35.89
N LEU A 177 12.45 38.27 34.76
CA LEU A 177 13.88 38.56 34.64
C LEU A 177 14.18 40.05 34.80
N ALA A 178 13.36 40.94 34.23
CA ALA A 178 13.50 42.38 34.39
C ALA A 178 13.29 42.80 35.86
N ASP A 179 12.26 42.28 36.51
CA ASP A 179 11.96 42.56 37.93
C ASP A 179 13.15 42.20 38.83
N ARG A 180 13.70 40.99 38.63
CA ARG A 180 14.79 40.47 39.45
C ARG A 180 16.13 41.17 39.21
N LEU A 181 16.41 41.57 37.97
CA LEU A 181 17.58 42.39 37.68
C LEU A 181 17.47 43.77 38.33
N GLY A 182 16.30 44.40 38.26
CA GLY A 182 16.05 45.68 38.93
C GLY A 182 16.28 45.61 40.44
N GLU A 183 15.71 44.58 41.09
CA GLU A 183 15.89 44.32 42.52
C GLU A 183 17.36 44.06 42.91
N LEU A 184 18.09 43.25 42.13
CA LEU A 184 19.49 42.90 42.45
C LEU A 184 20.40 44.12 42.44
N PHE A 185 20.23 44.98 41.45
CA PHE A 185 21.09 46.15 41.27
C PHE A 185 20.62 47.38 42.04
N HIS A 186 19.50 47.27 42.79
CA HIS A 186 18.83 48.40 43.40
C HIS A 186 18.61 49.55 42.41
N ALA A 187 18.27 49.18 41.17
CA ALA A 187 18.13 50.11 40.06
C ALA A 187 16.75 50.78 40.09
N ASP A 188 16.67 52.01 39.60
CA ASP A 188 15.38 52.72 39.45
C ASP A 188 14.57 52.17 38.26
N GLY A 189 15.26 51.65 37.25
CA GLY A 189 14.68 51.02 36.07
C GLY A 189 15.51 49.83 35.59
N CYS A 190 14.84 48.82 35.05
CA CYS A 190 15.52 47.76 34.29
C CYS A 190 14.68 47.38 33.08
N TYR A 191 15.26 47.40 31.89
CA TYR A 191 14.56 47.20 30.63
C TYR A 191 15.14 46.03 29.86
N ILE A 192 14.28 45.07 29.48
CA ILE A 192 14.65 44.01 28.55
C ILE A 192 14.01 44.32 27.21
N THR A 193 14.86 44.43 26.20
CA THR A 193 14.49 44.66 24.80
C THR A 193 14.93 43.45 23.99
N LEU A 194 14.07 43.00 23.06
CA LEU A 194 14.40 41.98 22.08
C LEU A 194 14.87 42.64 20.78
N TRP A 195 15.62 41.91 19.96
CA TRP A 195 16.07 42.37 18.65
C TRP A 195 15.21 41.77 17.55
N ASP A 196 14.70 42.62 16.65
CA ASP A 196 14.09 42.22 15.37
C ASP A 196 15.16 42.40 14.28
N GLU A 197 15.67 41.27 13.77
CA GLU A 197 16.77 41.26 12.83
C GLU A 197 16.35 41.68 11.41
N GLU A 198 15.10 41.41 11.01
CA GLU A 198 14.57 41.81 9.70
C GLU A 198 14.42 43.33 9.60
N ARG A 199 13.93 43.95 10.68
CA ARG A 199 13.68 45.39 10.74
C ARG A 199 14.87 46.19 11.26
N GLY A 200 15.84 45.52 11.89
CA GLY A 200 17.01 46.15 12.49
C GLY A 200 16.66 47.11 13.63
N VAL A 201 15.60 46.82 14.38
CA VAL A 201 15.11 47.67 15.48
C VAL A 201 14.87 46.86 16.76
N PRO A 202 15.05 47.47 17.95
CA PRO A 202 14.71 46.81 19.19
C PRO A 202 13.19 46.83 19.44
N VAL A 203 12.69 45.74 20.00
CA VAL A 203 11.30 45.52 20.41
C VAL A 203 11.24 45.49 21.95
N PRO A 204 10.58 46.46 22.61
CA PRO A 204 10.41 46.44 24.05
C PRO A 204 9.68 45.18 24.54
N ALA A 205 10.26 44.45 25.49
CA ALA A 205 9.68 43.18 25.98
C ALA A 205 9.22 43.26 27.44
N ALA A 206 10.02 43.84 28.32
CA ALA A 206 9.71 43.93 29.74
C ALA A 206 10.44 45.09 30.42
N ALA A 207 9.87 45.58 31.52
CA ALA A 207 10.49 46.62 32.32
C ALA A 207 10.20 46.46 33.83
N TYR A 208 11.14 46.91 34.65
CA TYR A 208 11.02 47.11 36.09
C TYR A 208 10.92 48.62 36.40
N GLY A 209 10.38 48.96 37.57
CA GLY A 209 10.21 50.35 38.01
C GLY A 209 8.98 51.03 37.40
N GLU A 210 9.00 52.36 37.31
CA GLU A 210 7.85 53.19 36.90
C GLU A 210 7.33 52.89 35.49
N TRP A 211 8.16 52.25 34.66
CA TRP A 211 7.87 51.96 33.26
C TRP A 211 7.33 50.55 32.99
N ARG A 212 7.12 49.74 34.03
CA ARG A 212 6.65 48.34 33.92
C ARG A 212 5.45 48.15 33.00
N GLU A 213 4.44 49.02 33.10
CA GLU A 213 3.21 48.91 32.28
C GLU A 213 3.29 49.63 30.93
N ARG A 214 4.18 50.61 30.79
CA ARG A 214 4.26 51.51 29.61
C ARG A 214 5.40 51.19 28.66
N HIS A 215 6.38 50.40 29.06
CA HIS A 215 7.55 50.13 28.23
C HIS A 215 7.20 49.42 26.91
N ARG A 216 6.24 48.49 26.94
CA ARG A 216 5.80 47.74 25.74
C ARG A 216 5.16 48.61 24.65
N SER A 217 4.69 49.81 24.99
CA SER A 217 4.10 50.75 24.02
C SER A 217 5.10 51.77 23.46
N VAL A 218 6.38 51.68 23.83
CA VAL A 218 7.43 52.56 23.30
C VAL A 218 7.74 52.21 21.85
N THR A 219 7.59 53.19 20.95
CA THR A 219 7.90 53.03 19.53
C THR A 219 9.29 53.53 19.20
N VAL A 220 10.07 52.72 18.48
CA VAL A 220 11.40 53.08 17.97
C VAL A 220 11.31 53.38 16.49
N MET A 221 11.93 54.48 16.05
CA MET A 221 11.92 54.86 14.64
C MET A 221 12.99 54.07 13.87
N PRO A 222 12.72 53.63 12.62
CA PRO A 222 13.72 52.98 11.78
C PRO A 222 14.98 53.85 11.62
N GLY A 223 16.15 53.29 11.91
CA GLY A 223 17.45 53.98 11.82
C GLY A 223 17.81 54.88 13.01
N GLU A 224 16.98 54.96 14.05
CA GLU A 224 17.30 55.71 15.27
C GLU A 224 18.36 55.00 16.13
N THR A 225 19.34 55.75 16.62
CA THR A 225 20.36 55.21 17.55
C THR A 225 19.72 54.87 18.88
N THR A 226 19.74 53.58 19.25
CA THR A 226 19.23 53.08 20.52
C THR A 226 20.34 52.41 21.32
N VAL A 227 20.22 52.44 22.65
CA VAL A 227 21.17 51.76 23.54
C VAL A 227 21.29 50.28 23.18
N THR A 228 20.16 49.61 22.90
CA THR A 228 20.10 48.22 22.47
C THR A 228 20.87 47.96 21.17
N GLY A 229 20.67 48.80 20.15
CA GLY A 229 21.42 48.67 18.89
C GLY A 229 22.92 48.88 19.08
N SER A 230 23.30 49.87 19.88
CA SER A 230 24.70 50.20 20.18
C SER A 230 25.42 49.08 20.95
N VAL A 231 24.78 48.51 21.99
CA VAL A 231 25.39 47.43 22.79
C VAL A 231 25.49 46.12 21.99
N LEU A 232 24.50 45.82 21.15
CA LEU A 232 24.54 44.66 20.25
C LEU A 232 25.57 44.81 19.13
N ALA A 233 25.85 46.03 18.67
CA ALA A 233 26.93 46.31 17.73
C ALA A 233 28.31 46.19 18.39
N ALA A 234 28.44 46.62 19.65
CA ALA A 234 29.67 46.52 20.41
C ALA A 234 29.99 45.08 20.87
N GLY A 235 28.97 44.25 21.11
CA GLY A 235 29.12 42.86 21.57
C GLY A 235 29.66 42.71 22.99
N ARG A 236 29.74 43.80 23.76
CA ARG A 236 30.23 43.85 25.15
C ARG A 236 29.41 44.85 25.98
N PRO A 237 29.43 44.76 27.32
CA PRO A 237 28.77 45.75 28.17
C PRO A 237 29.18 47.19 27.85
N LEU A 238 28.21 48.11 27.82
CA LEU A 238 28.45 49.54 27.69
C LEU A 238 28.03 50.24 28.98
N VAL A 239 28.96 50.98 29.58
CA VAL A 239 28.71 51.85 30.72
C VAL A 239 28.42 53.25 30.21
N ILE A 240 27.28 53.80 30.58
CA ILE A 240 26.83 55.14 30.24
C ILE A 240 26.67 55.92 31.54
N GLU A 241 27.67 56.74 31.85
CA GLU A 241 27.71 57.57 33.07
C GLU A 241 26.65 58.68 33.03
N ASP A 242 26.41 59.28 31.87
CA ASP A 242 25.29 60.21 31.64
C ASP A 242 24.64 59.95 30.28
N VAL A 243 23.34 59.67 30.25
CA VAL A 243 22.58 59.41 29.02
C VAL A 243 22.48 60.64 28.11
N PHE A 244 22.60 61.86 28.67
CA PHE A 244 22.58 63.10 27.88
C PHE A 244 23.95 63.47 27.30
N ASP A 245 25.02 62.80 27.75
CA ASP A 245 26.40 62.97 27.26
C ASP A 245 26.94 61.64 26.71
N SER A 246 26.16 60.99 25.84
CA SER A 246 26.49 59.67 25.31
C SER A 246 26.19 59.55 23.82
N PRO A 247 27.10 58.96 23.01
CA PRO A 247 26.86 58.72 21.59
C PRO A 247 26.01 57.46 21.34
N TYR A 248 25.66 56.69 22.38
CA TYR A 248 25.06 55.37 22.23
C TYR A 248 23.52 55.39 22.11
N LEU A 249 22.89 56.55 22.23
CA LEU A 249 21.44 56.71 22.11
C LEU A 249 21.06 58.08 21.56
N SER A 250 19.88 58.16 20.95
CA SER A 250 19.31 59.43 20.51
C SER A 250 18.85 60.26 21.71
N ARG A 251 18.89 61.59 21.55
CA ARG A 251 18.35 62.52 22.54
C ARG A 251 16.87 62.27 22.85
N ARG A 252 16.08 61.85 21.86
CA ARG A 252 14.66 61.52 22.04
C ARG A 252 14.48 60.34 23.00
N ILE A 253 15.28 59.29 22.84
CA ILE A 253 15.25 58.12 23.73
C ILE A 253 15.68 58.54 25.14
N ALA A 254 16.74 59.34 25.28
CA ALA A 254 17.19 59.86 26.57
C ALA A 254 16.11 60.72 27.28
N GLU A 255 15.36 61.54 26.54
CA GLU A 255 14.25 62.35 27.09
C GLU A 255 12.97 61.54 27.36
N THR A 256 12.88 60.29 26.87
CA THR A 256 11.70 59.43 27.04
C THR A 256 11.67 58.80 28.43
N PHE A 257 12.82 58.45 29.00
CA PHE A 257 12.96 57.78 30.29
C PHE A 257 13.56 58.74 31.34
N PRO A 258 13.28 58.56 32.64
CA PRO A 258 13.83 59.39 33.71
C PRO A 258 15.31 59.15 34.01
N ASP A 259 15.92 58.17 33.33
CA ASP A 259 17.26 57.66 33.59
C ASP A 259 18.35 58.73 33.38
N ARG A 260 19.38 58.73 34.23
CA ARG A 260 20.61 59.51 34.08
C ARG A 260 21.81 58.64 33.76
N SER A 261 21.93 57.45 34.34
CA SER A 261 23.01 56.50 34.04
C SER A 261 22.45 55.14 33.63
N LEU A 262 23.16 54.44 32.75
CA LEU A 262 22.75 53.14 32.22
C LEU A 262 23.93 52.17 32.13
N LEU A 263 23.73 50.94 32.61
CA LEU A 263 24.55 49.80 32.25
C LEU A 263 23.80 48.96 31.21
N ALA A 264 24.29 48.99 29.98
CA ALA A 264 23.72 48.23 28.88
C ALA A 264 24.47 46.90 28.72
N LEU A 265 23.72 45.80 28.73
CA LEU A 265 24.24 44.45 28.67
C LEU A 265 23.71 43.74 27.42
N PRO A 266 24.59 43.24 26.53
CA PRO A 266 24.14 42.55 25.32
C PRO A 266 23.59 41.16 25.66
N LEU A 267 22.42 40.82 25.11
CA LEU A 267 21.85 39.47 25.17
C LEU A 267 22.19 38.76 23.87
N ILE A 268 23.33 38.06 23.86
CA ILE A 268 23.84 37.32 22.70
C ILE A 268 24.05 35.87 23.10
N ALA A 269 23.50 34.93 22.32
CA ALA A 269 23.70 33.49 22.52
C ALA A 269 24.18 32.85 21.22
N ARG A 270 25.33 32.17 21.23
CA ARG A 270 25.90 31.47 20.05
C ARG A 270 25.93 32.36 18.79
N GLU A 271 26.39 33.60 18.94
CA GLU A 271 26.46 34.65 17.89
C GLU A 271 25.12 35.26 17.45
N GLU A 272 23.98 34.72 17.89
CA GLU A 272 22.65 35.30 17.64
C GLU A 272 22.40 36.51 18.55
N LYS A 273 22.02 37.64 17.94
CA LYS A 273 21.64 38.88 18.66
C LYS A 273 20.18 38.79 19.09
N LEU A 274 19.96 38.55 20.38
CA LEU A 274 18.61 38.37 20.92
C LEU A 274 18.01 39.67 21.45
N GLY A 275 18.84 40.59 21.93
CA GLY A 275 18.38 41.82 22.58
C GLY A 275 19.38 42.47 23.52
N ALA A 276 18.90 43.30 24.45
CA ALA A 276 19.70 43.89 25.52
C ALA A 276 18.92 43.97 26.84
N ALA A 277 19.64 43.84 27.95
CA ALA A 277 19.18 44.21 29.28
C ALA A 277 19.84 45.54 29.68
N LEU A 278 19.03 46.52 30.06
CA LEU A 278 19.48 47.87 30.39
C LEU A 278 19.14 48.14 31.86
N ILE A 279 20.14 48.37 32.69
CA ILE A 279 19.98 48.66 34.12
C ILE A 279 20.18 50.17 34.30
N ALA A 280 19.19 50.83 34.90
CA ALA A 280 19.05 52.28 34.86
C ALA A 280 18.95 52.91 36.26
N PHE A 281 19.57 54.07 36.40
CA PHE A 281 19.53 54.90 37.61
C PHE A 281 19.11 56.32 37.24
N ASN A 282 18.24 56.92 38.05
CA ASN A 282 17.71 58.29 37.85
C ASN A 282 18.72 59.38 38.27
N GLU A 283 19.78 59.00 38.98
CA GLU A 283 20.91 59.85 39.34
C GLU A 283 22.20 59.35 38.67
N ILE A 284 23.25 60.18 38.70
CA ILE A 284 24.55 59.77 38.16
C ILE A 284 25.11 58.63 39.03
N HIS A 285 25.21 57.44 38.44
CA HIS A 285 25.74 56.24 39.10
C HIS A 285 27.06 55.82 38.47
N HIS A 286 28.09 55.68 39.31
CA HIS A 286 29.41 55.21 38.90
C HIS A 286 29.50 53.69 39.08
N PHE A 287 29.54 52.97 37.96
CA PHE A 287 29.51 51.51 37.98
C PHE A 287 30.86 50.91 38.38
N THR A 288 30.82 50.04 39.38
CA THR A 288 31.98 49.27 39.82
C THR A 288 32.30 48.11 38.85
N PRO A 289 33.56 47.66 38.76
CA PRO A 289 33.91 46.47 37.98
C PRO A 289 33.13 45.20 38.38
N GLU A 290 32.74 45.11 39.65
CA GLU A 290 31.96 43.99 40.17
C GLU A 290 30.50 44.03 39.69
N GLU A 291 29.84 45.19 39.70
CA GLU A 291 28.49 45.36 39.13
C GLU A 291 28.46 45.00 37.65
N ILE A 292 29.44 45.47 36.88
CA ILE A 292 29.55 45.16 35.44
C ILE A 292 29.71 43.65 35.24
N SER A 293 30.60 43.00 36.01
CA SER A 293 30.84 41.55 35.91
C SER A 293 29.61 40.72 36.27
N ARG A 294 28.90 41.09 37.34
CA ARG A 294 27.64 40.45 37.76
C ARG A 294 26.56 40.63 36.70
N GLY A 295 26.44 41.82 36.13
CA GLY A 295 25.48 42.14 35.08
C GLY A 295 25.74 41.31 33.83
N GLU A 296 26.99 41.24 33.38
CA GLU A 296 27.39 40.45 32.22
C GLU A 296 27.11 38.94 32.40
N GLN A 297 27.36 38.40 33.60
CA GLN A 297 27.03 37.02 33.93
C GLN A 297 25.52 36.75 33.90
N ALA A 298 24.71 37.64 34.46
CA ALA A 298 23.25 37.52 34.40
C ALA A 298 22.72 37.65 32.97
N ALA A 299 23.23 38.60 32.18
CA ALA A 299 22.87 38.81 30.78
C ALA A 299 23.15 37.57 29.92
N ARG A 300 24.28 36.88 30.12
CA ARG A 300 24.57 35.60 29.44
C ARG A 300 23.53 34.52 29.73
N GLN A 301 23.10 34.38 30.99
CA GLN A 301 22.08 33.40 31.36
C GLN A 301 20.70 33.76 30.79
N ILE A 302 20.36 35.04 30.81
CA ILE A 302 19.12 35.56 30.22
C ILE A 302 19.11 35.32 28.70
N ALA A 303 20.22 35.59 28.01
CA ALA A 303 20.34 35.32 26.58
C ALA A 303 20.11 33.83 26.27
N LEU A 304 20.70 32.92 27.05
CA LEU A 304 20.49 31.49 26.88
C LEU A 304 19.02 31.08 27.12
N ALA A 305 18.36 31.68 28.11
CA ALA A 305 16.96 31.43 28.42
C ALA A 305 16.03 31.85 27.27
N ILE A 306 16.24 33.05 26.72
CA ILE A 306 15.50 33.59 25.58
C ILE A 306 15.71 32.73 24.34
N ALA A 307 16.96 32.36 24.02
CA ALA A 307 17.29 31.50 22.89
C ALA A 307 16.54 30.16 22.96
N LYS A 308 16.55 29.52 24.14
CA LYS A 308 15.86 28.26 24.37
C LYS A 308 14.33 28.40 24.23
N SER A 309 13.73 29.44 24.79
CA SER A 309 12.28 29.68 24.68
C SER A 309 11.85 29.89 23.23
N ARG A 310 12.61 30.68 22.45
CA ARG A 310 12.37 30.84 21.00
C ARG A 310 12.48 29.52 20.23
N LEU A 311 13.49 28.72 20.53
CA LEU A 311 13.68 27.41 19.89
C LEU A 311 12.53 26.43 20.20
N LEU A 312 12.10 26.35 21.47
CA LEU A 312 10.99 25.49 21.88
C LEU A 312 9.67 25.93 21.24
N GLU A 313 9.43 27.23 21.13
CA GLU A 313 8.23 27.75 20.47
C GLU A 313 8.24 27.41 18.97
N ALA A 314 9.40 27.57 18.30
CA ALA A 314 9.55 27.18 16.89
C ALA A 314 9.34 25.66 16.68
N GLU A 315 9.93 24.82 17.53
CA GLU A 315 9.74 23.36 17.49
C GLU A 315 8.27 22.99 17.70
N ARG A 316 7.61 23.62 18.69
CA ARG A 316 6.20 23.39 19.00
C ARG A 316 5.31 23.75 17.81
N GLN A 317 5.52 24.92 17.21
CA GLN A 317 4.77 25.35 16.02
C GLN A 317 4.98 24.39 14.84
N GLN A 318 6.21 23.92 14.64
CA GLN A 318 6.52 22.93 13.61
C GLN A 318 5.84 21.58 13.89
N ARG A 319 5.79 21.15 15.14
CA ARG A 319 5.11 19.91 15.55
C ARG A 319 3.60 20.02 15.37
N GLU A 320 2.98 21.11 15.83
CA GLU A 320 1.55 21.37 15.66
C GLU A 320 1.15 21.38 14.17
N LEU A 321 1.98 21.98 13.30
CA LEU A 321 1.77 21.94 11.85
C LEU A 321 1.90 20.52 11.29
N ALA A 322 2.92 19.76 11.71
CA ALA A 322 3.12 18.38 11.26
C ALA A 322 1.97 17.46 11.69
N GLU A 323 1.49 17.59 12.94
CA GLU A 323 0.34 16.86 13.47
C GLU A 323 -0.94 17.20 12.68
N ALA A 324 -1.19 18.49 12.43
CA ALA A 324 -2.33 18.93 11.62
C ALA A 324 -2.28 18.37 10.19
N LEU A 325 -1.11 18.45 9.54
CA LEU A 325 -0.92 17.88 8.19
C LEU A 325 -1.07 16.35 8.18
N HIS A 326 -0.63 15.67 9.23
CA HIS A 326 -0.79 14.22 9.36
C HIS A 326 -2.26 13.81 9.55
N GLU A 327 -3.00 14.50 10.43
CA GLU A 327 -4.44 14.27 10.64
C GLU A 327 -5.22 14.50 9.34
N VAL A 328 -4.89 15.58 8.61
CA VAL A 328 -5.43 15.85 7.28
C VAL A 328 -5.07 14.74 6.29
N GLY A 329 -3.81 14.30 6.23
CA GLY A 329 -3.36 13.22 5.35
C GLY A 329 -4.11 11.91 5.60
N LEU A 330 -4.36 11.55 6.86
CA LEU A 330 -5.20 10.40 7.23
C LEU A 330 -6.65 10.58 6.81
N ALA A 331 -7.23 11.77 7.04
CA ALA A 331 -8.60 12.09 6.66
C ALA A 331 -8.80 12.07 5.14
N LEU A 332 -7.80 12.48 4.36
CA LEU A 332 -7.82 12.46 2.90
C LEU A 332 -7.62 11.05 2.34
N SER A 333 -6.79 10.22 2.98
CA SER A 333 -6.56 8.84 2.57
C SER A 333 -7.72 7.89 2.90
N ALA A 334 -8.69 8.34 3.71
CA ALA A 334 -9.84 7.53 4.11
C ALA A 334 -10.87 7.31 2.98
N THR A 335 -10.86 8.16 1.95
CA THR A 335 -11.74 8.04 0.79
C THR A 335 -10.93 7.80 -0.47
N LEU A 336 -11.41 6.87 -1.30
CA LEU A 336 -10.82 6.53 -2.59
C LEU A 336 -11.65 7.07 -3.76
N ASP A 337 -12.76 7.76 -3.46
CA ASP A 337 -13.60 8.45 -4.43
C ASP A 337 -12.98 9.82 -4.75
N PHE A 338 -12.65 10.04 -6.02
CA PHE A 338 -11.95 11.23 -6.48
C PHE A 338 -12.72 12.52 -6.22
N ASP A 339 -14.03 12.53 -6.45
CA ASP A 339 -14.88 13.70 -6.20
C ASP A 339 -14.95 14.00 -4.70
N ALA A 340 -15.11 12.96 -3.86
CA ALA A 340 -15.13 13.13 -2.42
C ALA A 340 -13.78 13.62 -1.85
N VAL A 341 -12.65 13.23 -2.44
CA VAL A 341 -11.32 13.77 -2.10
C VAL A 341 -11.27 15.28 -2.35
N LEU A 342 -11.74 15.76 -3.50
CA LEU A 342 -11.70 17.18 -3.84
C LEU A 342 -12.51 18.05 -2.86
N ASP A 343 -13.70 17.59 -2.45
CA ASP A 343 -14.51 18.30 -1.44
C ASP A 343 -13.79 18.38 -0.10
N ARG A 344 -13.21 17.26 0.33
CA ARG A 344 -12.53 17.14 1.62
C ARG A 344 -11.23 17.93 1.66
N LEU A 345 -10.52 18.04 0.53
CA LEU A 345 -9.33 18.91 0.41
C LEU A 345 -9.68 20.36 0.71
N LEU A 346 -10.71 20.91 0.07
CA LEU A 346 -11.11 22.29 0.33
C LEU A 346 -11.64 22.46 1.76
N GLU A 347 -12.38 21.50 2.30
CA GLU A 347 -12.83 21.56 3.70
C GLU A 347 -11.68 21.59 4.71
N GLN A 348 -10.65 20.76 4.52
CA GLN A 348 -9.52 20.70 5.45
C GLN A 348 -8.53 21.86 5.25
N LEU A 349 -8.45 22.44 4.05
CA LEU A 349 -7.52 23.52 3.73
C LEU A 349 -7.79 24.78 4.57
N ASP A 350 -9.07 25.08 4.87
CA ASP A 350 -9.48 26.24 5.68
C ASP A 350 -8.91 26.18 7.12
N ARG A 351 -8.60 24.98 7.62
CA ARG A 351 -7.95 24.78 8.94
C ARG A 351 -6.47 25.15 8.93
N VAL A 352 -5.83 25.16 7.76
CA VAL A 352 -4.38 25.31 7.60
C VAL A 352 -4.01 26.68 7.06
N VAL A 353 -4.75 27.17 6.06
CA VAL A 353 -4.56 28.48 5.46
C VAL A 353 -5.93 29.15 5.30
N PRO A 354 -6.20 30.26 6.02
CA PRO A 354 -7.48 30.96 5.90
C PRO A 354 -7.67 31.55 4.50
N TYR A 355 -8.89 31.46 3.97
CA TYR A 355 -9.27 32.06 2.68
C TYR A 355 -10.75 32.52 2.70
N ASP A 356 -11.16 33.34 1.75
CA ASP A 356 -12.58 33.71 1.59
C ASP A 356 -13.30 32.78 0.60
N ALA A 357 -12.61 32.42 -0.48
CA ALA A 357 -12.98 31.37 -1.41
C ALA A 357 -11.75 30.57 -1.85
N ALA A 358 -11.94 29.32 -2.25
CA ALA A 358 -10.87 28.47 -2.75
C ALA A 358 -11.37 27.46 -3.76
N ASN A 359 -10.51 27.08 -4.70
CA ASN A 359 -10.81 26.05 -5.69
C ASN A 359 -9.61 25.14 -5.96
N VAL A 360 -9.92 23.97 -6.52
CA VAL A 360 -8.95 23.03 -7.09
C VAL A 360 -9.12 23.02 -8.60
N MET A 361 -8.04 23.34 -9.32
CA MET A 361 -8.00 23.35 -10.78
C MET A 361 -7.27 22.11 -11.29
N LEU A 362 -7.87 21.30 -12.17
CA LEU A 362 -7.22 20.16 -12.79
C LEU A 362 -6.59 20.54 -14.12
N VAL A 363 -5.40 20.01 -14.38
CA VAL A 363 -4.70 20.15 -15.66
C VAL A 363 -5.20 19.09 -16.63
N ARG A 364 -5.68 19.51 -17.81
CA ARG A 364 -6.08 18.63 -18.93
C ARG A 364 -5.73 19.28 -20.25
N ASP A 365 -4.94 18.60 -21.10
CA ASP A 365 -4.64 19.02 -22.48
C ASP A 365 -4.15 20.48 -22.63
N GLY A 366 -3.24 20.92 -21.75
CA GLY A 366 -2.71 22.29 -21.77
C GLY A 366 -3.67 23.36 -21.21
N LYS A 367 -4.82 22.95 -20.68
CA LYS A 367 -5.81 23.80 -20.01
C LYS A 367 -5.93 23.44 -18.54
N VAL A 368 -6.43 24.40 -17.77
CA VAL A 368 -6.70 24.26 -16.34
C VAL A 368 -8.15 24.60 -16.10
N CYS A 369 -8.92 23.65 -15.60
CA CYS A 369 -10.35 23.82 -15.37
C CYS A 369 -10.66 23.60 -13.89
N ILE A 370 -11.59 24.38 -13.35
CA ILE A 370 -12.03 24.22 -11.96
C ILE A 370 -12.79 22.90 -11.84
N ALA A 371 -12.29 22.01 -10.99
CA ALA A 371 -12.93 20.73 -10.68
C ALA A 371 -13.75 20.80 -9.39
N ARG A 372 -13.31 21.61 -8.42
CA ARG A 372 -14.04 21.84 -7.19
C ARG A 372 -13.81 23.24 -6.65
N MET A 373 -14.82 23.82 -6.03
CA MET A 373 -14.80 25.19 -5.51
C MET A 373 -15.59 25.31 -4.21
N ARG A 374 -15.21 26.25 -3.34
CA ARG A 374 -15.84 26.53 -2.05
C ARG A 374 -15.76 28.02 -1.72
N GLY A 375 -16.82 28.58 -1.14
CA GLY A 375 -16.83 29.95 -0.61
C GLY A 375 -17.24 31.05 -1.59
N TYR A 376 -17.27 30.77 -2.91
CA TYR A 376 -17.61 31.76 -3.94
C TYR A 376 -19.04 32.31 -3.86
N ASP A 377 -20.00 31.57 -3.28
CA ASP A 377 -21.38 32.02 -3.12
C ASP A 377 -21.50 33.31 -2.30
N ARG A 378 -20.50 33.60 -1.45
CA ARG A 378 -20.41 34.82 -0.63
C ARG A 378 -20.26 36.09 -1.46
N PHE A 379 -19.81 35.96 -2.70
CA PHE A 379 -19.59 37.06 -3.64
C PHE A 379 -20.69 37.14 -4.72
N GLY A 380 -21.73 36.30 -4.61
CA GLY A 380 -22.92 36.29 -5.47
C GLY A 380 -23.02 35.04 -6.35
N GLU A 381 -24.26 34.60 -6.63
CA GLU A 381 -24.53 33.41 -7.44
C GLU A 381 -23.95 33.49 -8.87
N GLU A 382 -23.89 34.69 -9.44
CA GLU A 382 -23.33 34.90 -10.78
C GLU A 382 -21.82 34.66 -10.80
N VAL A 383 -21.10 35.11 -9.76
CA VAL A 383 -19.67 34.85 -9.56
C VAL A 383 -19.42 33.35 -9.38
N ALA A 384 -20.20 32.68 -8.52
CA ALA A 384 -20.06 31.24 -8.32
C ALA A 384 -20.30 30.44 -9.63
N ARG A 385 -21.29 30.83 -10.43
CA ARG A 385 -21.60 30.16 -11.70
C ARG A 385 -20.51 30.38 -12.76
N GLU A 386 -19.97 31.59 -12.85
CA GLU A 386 -18.88 31.91 -13.78
C GLU A 386 -17.61 31.14 -13.42
N VAL A 387 -17.24 31.12 -12.13
CA VAL A 387 -16.08 30.37 -11.62
C VAL A 387 -16.24 28.86 -11.85
N ALA A 388 -17.43 28.28 -11.61
CA ALA A 388 -17.67 26.85 -11.80
C ALA A 388 -17.39 26.33 -13.22
N THR A 389 -17.43 27.21 -14.23
CA THR A 389 -17.21 26.85 -15.64
C THR A 389 -15.90 27.39 -16.21
N LEU A 390 -15.07 28.00 -15.36
CA LEU A 390 -13.83 28.63 -15.78
C LEU A 390 -12.80 27.56 -16.20
N CYS A 391 -12.32 27.71 -17.44
CA CYS A 391 -11.19 26.98 -17.97
C CYS A 391 -10.18 27.98 -18.57
N LEU A 392 -8.95 27.94 -18.08
CA LEU A 392 -7.86 28.83 -18.49
C LEU A 392 -6.83 28.07 -19.32
N GLU A 393 -6.24 28.72 -20.32
CA GLU A 393 -5.09 28.14 -21.03
C GLU A 393 -3.80 28.42 -20.27
N ILE A 394 -3.00 27.38 -20.03
CA ILE A 394 -1.71 27.50 -19.32
C ILE A 394 -0.78 28.45 -20.10
N ALA A 395 -0.82 28.36 -21.43
CA ALA A 395 -0.01 29.17 -22.33
C ALA A 395 -0.28 30.68 -22.20
N THR A 396 -1.43 31.11 -21.67
CA THR A 396 -1.81 32.53 -21.53
C THR A 396 -1.94 32.99 -20.08
N THR A 397 -1.64 32.12 -19.10
CA THR A 397 -1.85 32.40 -17.67
C THR A 397 -0.51 32.39 -16.92
N PRO A 398 0.15 33.55 -16.72
CA PRO A 398 1.55 33.61 -16.29
C PRO A 398 1.83 32.94 -14.95
N ASN A 399 0.99 33.16 -13.94
CA ASN A 399 1.13 32.55 -12.62
C ASN A 399 1.05 31.01 -12.67
N LEU A 400 0.09 30.45 -13.42
CA LEU A 400 -0.02 28.99 -13.57
C LEU A 400 1.16 28.40 -14.35
N ARG A 401 1.62 29.09 -15.41
CA ARG A 401 2.80 28.68 -16.19
C ARG A 401 4.05 28.65 -15.31
N GLN A 402 4.28 29.70 -14.53
CA GLN A 402 5.42 29.80 -13.63
C GLN A 402 5.41 28.67 -12.58
N MET A 403 4.25 28.34 -12.02
CA MET A 403 4.15 27.21 -11.08
C MET A 403 4.42 25.86 -11.74
N ILE A 404 4.08 25.67 -13.02
CA ILE A 404 4.45 24.46 -13.79
C ILE A 404 5.96 24.39 -14.03
N GLU A 405 6.56 25.50 -14.44
CA GLU A 405 8.00 25.55 -14.75
C GLU A 405 8.87 25.41 -13.50
N THR A 406 8.44 25.97 -12.38
CA THR A 406 9.23 26.00 -11.14
C THR A 406 8.87 24.90 -10.15
N GLY A 407 7.65 24.35 -10.23
CA GLY A 407 7.10 23.44 -9.22
C GLY A 407 6.91 24.08 -7.84
N LYS A 408 6.97 25.42 -7.73
CA LYS A 408 6.90 26.13 -6.45
C LYS A 408 5.56 26.85 -6.28
N PRO A 409 5.06 26.96 -5.04
CA PRO A 409 3.88 27.78 -4.74
C PRO A 409 4.20 29.27 -4.92
N MET A 410 3.17 30.11 -5.07
CA MET A 410 3.36 31.55 -5.22
C MET A 410 2.26 32.40 -4.56
N ILE A 411 2.59 33.65 -4.21
CA ILE A 411 1.67 34.66 -3.68
C ILE A 411 1.63 35.84 -4.66
N ILE A 412 0.42 36.36 -4.86
CA ILE A 412 0.19 37.66 -5.50
C ILE A 412 -0.39 38.60 -4.43
N PRO A 413 0.42 39.55 -3.91
CA PRO A 413 0.01 40.41 -2.79
C PRO A 413 -1.18 41.31 -3.11
N ASP A 414 -1.25 41.84 -4.34
CA ASP A 414 -2.44 42.57 -4.82
C ASP A 414 -2.73 42.29 -6.30
N THR A 415 -3.75 41.50 -6.57
CA THR A 415 -4.21 41.14 -7.93
C THR A 415 -4.71 42.35 -8.72
N ALA A 416 -5.13 43.43 -8.05
CA ALA A 416 -5.52 44.67 -8.70
C ALA A 416 -4.31 45.53 -9.12
N ALA A 417 -3.14 45.31 -8.51
CA ALA A 417 -1.90 46.01 -8.83
C ALA A 417 -0.95 45.18 -9.72
N ASP A 418 -1.16 43.86 -9.80
CA ASP A 418 -0.34 42.95 -10.59
C ASP A 418 -0.69 43.02 -12.10
N PRO A 419 0.28 43.33 -12.98
CA PRO A 419 0.06 43.43 -14.43
C PRO A 419 -0.05 42.06 -15.14
N ASP A 420 0.47 41.00 -14.54
CA ASP A 420 0.48 39.65 -15.10
C ASP A 420 -0.76 38.83 -14.67
N TRP A 421 -1.60 39.42 -13.80
CA TRP A 421 -2.86 38.82 -13.38
C TRP A 421 -3.93 38.84 -14.49
N VAL A 422 -4.42 37.67 -14.87
CA VAL A 422 -5.50 37.52 -15.84
C VAL A 422 -6.84 37.89 -15.20
N ARG A 423 -7.41 39.02 -15.60
CA ARG A 423 -8.69 39.53 -15.06
C ARG A 423 -9.90 39.00 -15.82
N PHE A 424 -10.89 38.56 -15.08
CA PHE A 424 -12.23 38.20 -15.56
C PHE A 424 -13.28 38.75 -14.59
N ARG A 425 -14.54 38.86 -15.03
CA ARG A 425 -15.59 39.61 -14.30
C ARG A 425 -15.83 39.04 -12.89
N ALA A 426 -15.77 37.73 -12.75
CA ALA A 426 -15.88 37.07 -11.45
C ALA A 426 -14.66 37.24 -10.52
N SER A 427 -13.57 37.89 -10.96
CA SER A 427 -12.37 38.15 -10.15
C SER A 427 -12.31 39.56 -9.54
N ASP A 428 -13.32 40.41 -9.74
CA ASP A 428 -13.29 41.82 -9.30
C ASP A 428 -13.22 42.01 -7.78
N TYR A 429 -13.68 41.01 -7.01
CA TYR A 429 -13.61 41.04 -5.53
C TYR A 429 -12.24 40.61 -4.99
N LEU A 430 -11.45 39.90 -5.81
CA LEU A 430 -10.17 39.30 -5.41
C LEU A 430 -9.11 40.39 -5.30
N ARG A 431 -8.47 40.48 -4.13
CA ARG A 431 -7.42 41.46 -3.83
C ARG A 431 -6.11 40.86 -3.36
N SER A 432 -6.07 39.62 -2.91
CA SER A 432 -4.81 38.88 -2.83
C SER A 432 -5.05 37.41 -3.10
N TRP A 433 -4.02 36.74 -3.61
CA TRP A 433 -4.14 35.37 -4.09
C TRP A 433 -2.92 34.54 -3.68
N ALA A 434 -3.16 33.27 -3.36
CA ALA A 434 -2.12 32.28 -3.14
C ALA A 434 -2.44 31.01 -3.94
N GLY A 435 -1.41 30.44 -4.56
CA GLY A 435 -1.56 29.19 -5.30
C GLY A 435 -0.42 28.23 -5.03
N ALA A 436 -0.73 26.94 -5.14
CA ALA A 436 0.27 25.88 -5.05
C ALA A 436 -0.01 24.76 -6.06
N PRO A 437 1.03 24.25 -6.75
CA PRO A 437 0.89 23.09 -7.63
C PRO A 437 0.79 21.81 -6.81
N ILE A 438 -0.10 20.91 -7.24
CA ILE A 438 -0.19 19.52 -6.80
C ILE A 438 0.60 18.69 -7.81
N ILE A 439 1.68 18.06 -7.35
CA ILE A 439 2.67 17.40 -8.20
C ILE A 439 2.65 15.90 -7.96
N ILE A 440 2.43 15.11 -9.01
CA ILE A 440 2.50 13.65 -8.97
C ILE A 440 3.58 13.21 -9.95
N HIS A 441 4.54 12.42 -9.48
CA HIS A 441 5.67 11.91 -10.29
C HIS A 441 6.46 12.98 -11.06
N GLY A 442 6.52 14.21 -10.54
CA GLY A 442 7.23 15.33 -11.17
C GLY A 442 6.41 16.14 -12.17
N GLU A 443 5.16 15.76 -12.41
CA GLU A 443 4.23 16.52 -13.26
C GLU A 443 3.18 17.25 -12.41
N VAL A 444 2.87 18.50 -12.78
CA VAL A 444 1.78 19.26 -12.14
C VAL A 444 0.46 18.76 -12.70
N VAL A 445 -0.34 18.11 -11.86
CA VAL A 445 -1.64 17.54 -12.23
C VAL A 445 -2.81 18.47 -11.86
N ALA A 446 -2.60 19.35 -10.89
CA ALA A 446 -3.62 20.25 -10.39
C ALA A 446 -3.01 21.44 -9.65
N PHE A 447 -3.85 22.42 -9.31
CA PHE A 447 -3.48 23.57 -8.48
C PHE A 447 -4.51 23.83 -7.40
N PHE A 448 -4.03 24.29 -6.25
CA PHE A 448 -4.84 25.07 -5.33
C PHE A 448 -4.84 26.55 -5.74
N SER A 449 -5.98 27.18 -5.61
CA SER A 449 -6.19 28.63 -5.76
C SER A 449 -6.96 29.13 -4.56
N LEU A 450 -6.38 30.04 -3.79
CA LEU A 450 -6.97 30.63 -2.60
C LEU A 450 -7.15 32.13 -2.82
N ASP A 451 -8.37 32.58 -2.56
CA ASP A 451 -8.84 33.91 -2.87
C ASP A 451 -9.10 34.68 -1.56
N LYS A 452 -8.63 35.93 -1.51
CA LYS A 452 -8.89 36.86 -0.41
C LYS A 452 -9.29 38.24 -0.92
N ALA A 453 -10.28 38.86 -0.26
CA ALA A 453 -10.74 40.22 -0.58
C ALA A 453 -9.84 41.32 0.02
N GLU A 454 -8.90 40.96 0.89
CA GLU A 454 -7.93 41.86 1.53
C GLU A 454 -6.58 41.82 0.80
N PRO A 455 -6.02 42.97 0.37
CA PRO A 455 -4.68 43.02 -0.22
C PRO A 455 -3.60 42.76 0.84
N GLY A 456 -2.52 42.09 0.44
CA GLY A 456 -1.37 41.79 1.30
C GLY A 456 -1.64 40.79 2.43
N PHE A 457 -2.73 40.03 2.36
CA PHE A 457 -3.11 39.06 3.40
C PHE A 457 -2.16 37.86 3.45
N TYR A 458 -1.84 37.27 2.29
CA TYR A 458 -0.96 36.11 2.22
C TYR A 458 0.50 36.51 2.47
N ARG A 459 1.18 35.71 3.31
CA ARG A 459 2.57 35.88 3.76
C ARG A 459 3.36 34.60 3.46
N PRO A 460 4.70 34.63 3.45
CA PRO A 460 5.52 33.44 3.21
C PRO A 460 5.13 32.22 4.08
N GLU A 461 4.77 32.46 5.35
CA GLU A 461 4.27 31.43 6.27
C GLU A 461 3.01 30.71 5.77
N HIS A 462 2.07 31.44 5.14
CA HIS A 462 0.89 30.85 4.52
C HIS A 462 1.25 30.02 3.28
N LEU A 463 2.30 30.43 2.56
CA LEU A 463 2.77 29.72 1.38
C LEU A 463 3.41 28.38 1.72
N ASP A 464 4.24 28.35 2.76
CA ASP A 464 4.89 27.14 3.26
C ASP A 464 3.84 26.11 3.72
N ARG A 465 2.81 26.59 4.43
CA ARG A 465 1.67 25.77 4.84
C ARG A 465 0.89 25.23 3.64
N LEU A 466 0.62 26.06 2.64
CA LEU A 466 -0.11 25.65 1.44
C LEU A 466 0.69 24.62 0.62
N ALA A 467 2.01 24.78 0.50
CA ALA A 467 2.86 23.80 -0.18
C ALA A 467 2.91 22.46 0.54
N ALA A 468 3.04 22.47 1.87
CA ALA A 468 3.01 21.25 2.65
C ALA A 468 1.66 20.51 2.51
N PHE A 469 0.56 21.27 2.44
CA PHE A 469 -0.77 20.72 2.15
C PHE A 469 -0.87 20.15 0.73
N ALA A 470 -0.31 20.83 -0.27
CA ALA A 470 -0.32 20.37 -1.66
C ALA A 470 0.40 19.02 -1.85
N VAL A 471 1.46 18.76 -1.07
CA VAL A 471 2.15 17.47 -1.04
C VAL A 471 1.22 16.36 -0.52
N GLN A 472 0.45 16.61 0.55
CA GLN A 472 -0.52 15.63 1.05
C GLN A 472 -1.67 15.40 0.06
N ALA A 473 -2.13 16.46 -0.60
CA ALA A 473 -3.15 16.38 -1.64
C ALA A 473 -2.69 15.52 -2.83
N ALA A 474 -1.42 15.62 -3.23
CA ALA A 474 -0.85 14.79 -4.29
C ALA A 474 -0.92 13.29 -3.98
N ILE A 475 -0.65 12.90 -2.73
CA ILE A 475 -0.76 11.51 -2.27
C ILE A 475 -2.22 11.04 -2.36
N ALA A 476 -3.17 11.85 -1.89
CA ALA A 476 -4.60 11.50 -1.95
C ALA A 476 -5.10 11.37 -3.40
N PHE A 477 -4.70 12.28 -4.29
CA PHE A 477 -4.99 12.20 -5.73
C PHE A 477 -4.45 10.92 -6.35
N GLN A 478 -3.19 10.59 -6.07
CA GLN A 478 -2.55 9.40 -6.60
C GLN A 478 -3.29 8.13 -6.17
N ASN A 479 -3.67 8.06 -4.89
CA ASN A 479 -4.41 6.91 -4.34
C ASN A 479 -5.81 6.77 -4.98
N ALA A 480 -6.56 7.86 -5.10
CA ALA A 480 -7.88 7.85 -5.72
C ALA A 480 -7.79 7.46 -7.20
N HIS A 481 -6.84 8.03 -7.94
CA HIS A 481 -6.64 7.74 -9.36
C HIS A 481 -6.28 6.26 -9.62
N LEU A 482 -5.30 5.73 -8.86
CA LEU A 482 -4.89 4.34 -8.97
C LEU A 482 -6.02 3.37 -8.62
N PHE A 483 -6.82 3.69 -7.61
CA PHE A 483 -7.95 2.86 -7.20
C PHE A 483 -9.05 2.86 -8.28
N GLU A 484 -9.38 4.01 -8.84
CA GLU A 484 -10.40 4.13 -9.88
C GLU A 484 -9.98 3.42 -11.18
N GLU A 485 -8.70 3.52 -11.57
CA GLU A 485 -8.15 2.78 -12.70
C GLU A 485 -8.19 1.26 -12.45
N SER A 486 -7.79 0.82 -11.25
CA SER A 486 -7.86 -0.59 -10.86
C SER A 486 -9.30 -1.11 -10.86
N ARG A 487 -10.25 -0.31 -10.37
CA ARG A 487 -11.68 -0.69 -10.34
C ARG A 487 -12.24 -0.79 -11.75
N ARG A 488 -11.92 0.16 -12.63
CA ARG A 488 -12.35 0.15 -14.04
C ARG A 488 -11.83 -1.10 -14.75
N ARG A 489 -10.53 -1.40 -14.62
CA ARG A 489 -9.93 -2.61 -15.19
C ARG A 489 -10.56 -3.90 -14.63
N ALA A 490 -10.83 -3.94 -13.33
CA ALA A 490 -11.47 -5.11 -12.72
C ALA A 490 -12.91 -5.32 -13.23
N GLN A 491 -13.67 -4.24 -13.43
CA GLN A 491 -15.02 -4.29 -14.00
C GLN A 491 -15.02 -4.73 -15.47
N GLU A 492 -14.09 -4.20 -16.28
CA GLU A 492 -13.90 -4.62 -17.67
C GLU A 492 -13.57 -6.13 -17.76
N LEU A 493 -12.65 -6.62 -16.92
CA LEU A 493 -12.30 -8.04 -16.87
C LEU A 493 -13.47 -8.91 -16.39
N ALA A 494 -14.20 -8.48 -15.36
CA ALA A 494 -15.35 -9.24 -14.85
C ALA A 494 -16.45 -9.43 -15.92
N GLY A 495 -16.76 -8.38 -16.69
CA GLY A 495 -17.73 -8.47 -17.78
C GLY A 495 -17.28 -9.41 -18.91
N LEU A 496 -15.99 -9.45 -19.21
CA LEU A 496 -15.40 -10.39 -20.18
C LEU A 496 -15.43 -11.84 -19.66
N TYR A 497 -15.18 -12.06 -18.36
CA TYR A 497 -15.22 -13.40 -17.76
C TYR A 497 -16.64 -13.98 -17.70
N GLU A 498 -17.64 -13.18 -17.31
CA GLU A 498 -19.04 -13.64 -17.26
C GLU A 498 -19.56 -14.04 -18.65
N THR A 499 -19.19 -13.30 -19.68
CA THR A 499 -19.55 -13.61 -21.08
C THR A 499 -18.83 -14.85 -21.60
N ALA A 500 -17.54 -15.02 -21.29
CA ALA A 500 -16.78 -16.22 -21.63
C ALA A 500 -17.35 -17.49 -20.96
N LEU A 501 -17.77 -17.41 -19.69
CA LEU A 501 -18.36 -18.53 -18.95
C LEU A 501 -19.70 -18.98 -19.55
N ALA A 502 -20.57 -18.04 -19.94
CA ALA A 502 -21.88 -18.33 -20.53
C ALA A 502 -21.79 -19.01 -21.91
N ILE A 503 -20.70 -18.80 -22.65
CA ILE A 503 -20.42 -19.45 -23.94
C ILE A 503 -19.87 -20.87 -23.72
N SER A 504 -18.98 -21.05 -22.74
CA SER A 504 -18.33 -22.35 -22.46
C SER A 504 -19.26 -23.47 -21.97
N SER A 505 -20.45 -23.13 -21.45
CA SER A 505 -21.41 -24.10 -20.91
C SER A 505 -22.35 -24.72 -21.95
N VAL A 506 -22.32 -24.24 -23.19
CA VAL A 506 -23.20 -24.71 -24.26
C VAL A 506 -22.53 -25.86 -25.00
N LEU A 507 -23.11 -27.05 -24.89
CA LEU A 507 -22.62 -28.27 -25.55
C LEU A 507 -23.21 -28.47 -26.96
N ASP A 508 -24.22 -27.67 -27.33
CA ASP A 508 -24.83 -27.68 -28.65
C ASP A 508 -24.13 -26.66 -29.58
N THR A 509 -23.63 -27.14 -30.71
CA THR A 509 -22.85 -26.30 -31.64
C THR A 509 -23.70 -25.18 -32.27
N GLU A 510 -24.98 -25.44 -32.56
CA GLU A 510 -25.86 -24.45 -33.20
C GLU A 510 -26.25 -23.34 -32.23
N GLU A 511 -26.61 -23.71 -30.99
CA GLU A 511 -26.89 -22.74 -29.92
C GLU A 511 -25.64 -21.90 -29.57
N LEU A 512 -24.46 -22.52 -29.55
CA LEU A 512 -23.19 -21.84 -29.30
C LEU A 512 -22.92 -20.77 -30.37
N LEU A 513 -23.06 -21.13 -31.65
CA LEU A 513 -22.84 -20.21 -32.77
C LEU A 513 -23.87 -19.07 -32.78
N GLN A 514 -25.12 -19.34 -32.43
CA GLN A 514 -26.16 -18.31 -32.35
C GLN A 514 -25.87 -17.31 -31.23
N ARG A 515 -25.50 -17.78 -30.04
CA ARG A 515 -25.13 -16.89 -28.91
C ARG A 515 -23.87 -16.08 -29.22
N LEU A 516 -22.89 -16.70 -29.89
CA LEU A 516 -21.70 -16.00 -30.37
C LEU A 516 -22.07 -14.87 -31.35
N ALA A 517 -22.96 -15.14 -32.30
CA ALA A 517 -23.41 -14.14 -33.25
C ALA A 517 -24.06 -12.91 -32.57
N GLU A 518 -24.93 -13.14 -31.58
CA GLU A 518 -25.56 -12.07 -30.81
C GLU A 518 -24.54 -11.24 -30.01
N GLN A 519 -23.54 -11.91 -29.42
CA GLN A 519 -22.45 -11.27 -28.70
C GLN A 519 -21.61 -10.38 -29.62
N ILE A 520 -21.15 -10.93 -30.75
CA ILE A 520 -20.33 -10.20 -31.73
C ILE A 520 -21.10 -9.01 -32.31
N HIS A 521 -22.40 -9.18 -32.59
CA HIS A 521 -23.23 -8.09 -33.08
C HIS A 521 -23.39 -6.95 -32.06
N ARG A 522 -23.53 -7.26 -30.77
CA ARG A 522 -23.58 -6.24 -29.70
C ARG A 522 -22.27 -5.50 -29.50
N LEU A 523 -21.14 -6.19 -29.60
CA LEU A 523 -19.83 -5.64 -29.26
C LEU A 523 -19.17 -4.89 -30.42
N LEU A 524 -19.27 -5.44 -31.64
CA LEU A 524 -18.55 -4.93 -32.81
C LEU A 524 -19.47 -4.39 -33.92
N ALA A 525 -20.77 -4.69 -33.86
CA ALA A 525 -21.76 -4.31 -34.87
C ALA A 525 -21.28 -4.50 -36.34
N PRO A 526 -20.76 -5.69 -36.71
CA PRO A 526 -20.24 -5.90 -38.05
C PRO A 526 -21.36 -5.97 -39.08
N ASP A 527 -21.07 -5.56 -40.32
CA ASP A 527 -21.97 -5.71 -41.46
C ASP A 527 -22.01 -7.17 -41.93
N THR A 528 -20.92 -7.92 -41.78
CA THR A 528 -20.88 -9.37 -42.09
C THR A 528 -20.13 -10.14 -41.00
N PHE A 529 -20.65 -11.28 -40.57
CA PHE A 529 -20.03 -12.19 -39.61
C PHE A 529 -20.06 -13.62 -40.14
N VAL A 530 -18.89 -14.26 -40.20
CA VAL A 530 -18.74 -15.62 -40.73
C VAL A 530 -17.94 -16.48 -39.75
N VAL A 531 -18.40 -17.70 -39.52
CA VAL A 531 -17.66 -18.75 -38.81
C VAL A 531 -17.49 -19.93 -39.76
N ALA A 532 -16.24 -20.36 -39.92
CA ALA A 532 -15.88 -21.53 -40.70
C ALA A 532 -15.10 -22.52 -39.84
N LEU A 533 -15.45 -23.81 -39.94
CA LEU A 533 -14.75 -24.91 -39.27
C LEU A 533 -13.76 -25.56 -40.24
N TYR A 534 -12.70 -26.14 -39.68
CA TYR A 534 -11.70 -26.87 -40.43
C TYR A 534 -12.01 -28.38 -40.43
N GLU A 535 -12.14 -28.96 -41.62
CA GLU A 535 -12.36 -30.39 -41.82
C GLU A 535 -11.04 -31.08 -42.17
N ALA A 536 -10.44 -31.76 -41.19
CA ALA A 536 -9.09 -32.32 -41.32
C ALA A 536 -8.98 -33.50 -42.30
N GLU A 537 -10.07 -34.23 -42.55
CA GLU A 537 -10.07 -35.39 -43.46
C GLU A 537 -10.01 -34.98 -44.93
N THR A 538 -10.65 -33.86 -45.28
CA THR A 538 -10.75 -33.35 -46.66
C THR A 538 -9.82 -32.15 -46.92
N ASP A 539 -9.10 -31.69 -45.89
CA ASP A 539 -8.32 -30.44 -45.88
C ASP A 539 -9.13 -29.24 -46.44
N ALA A 540 -10.37 -29.15 -45.97
CA ALA A 540 -11.35 -28.18 -46.42
C ALA A 540 -11.77 -27.27 -45.27
N LEU A 541 -12.23 -26.07 -45.63
CA LEU A 541 -13.01 -25.24 -44.71
C LEU A 541 -14.48 -25.39 -45.04
N ARG A 542 -15.30 -25.49 -44.00
CA ARG A 542 -16.76 -25.56 -44.09
C ARG A 542 -17.39 -24.40 -43.35
N VAL A 543 -18.20 -23.60 -44.04
CA VAL A 543 -18.90 -22.46 -43.44
C VAL A 543 -20.08 -22.98 -42.61
N VAL A 544 -20.11 -22.65 -41.33
CA VAL A 544 -21.16 -23.08 -40.38
C VAL A 544 -22.07 -21.94 -39.94
N LEU A 545 -21.61 -20.70 -40.06
CA LEU A 545 -22.42 -19.51 -39.83
C LEU A 545 -21.99 -18.43 -40.83
N ALA A 546 -22.96 -17.78 -41.46
CA ALA A 546 -22.73 -16.60 -42.29
C ALA A 546 -23.92 -15.66 -42.15
N LEU A 547 -23.68 -14.49 -41.58
CA LEU A 547 -24.67 -13.44 -41.38
C LEU A 547 -24.21 -12.18 -42.10
N GLU A 548 -25.10 -11.54 -42.84
CA GLU A 548 -24.90 -10.23 -43.47
C GLU A 548 -26.06 -9.32 -43.04
N GLU A 549 -25.74 -8.17 -42.46
CA GLU A 549 -26.68 -7.21 -41.85
C GLU A 549 -27.66 -7.90 -40.87
N GLY A 550 -27.14 -8.87 -40.10
CA GLY A 550 -27.90 -9.66 -39.12
C GLY A 550 -28.81 -10.75 -39.71
N ARG A 551 -28.76 -11.00 -41.02
CA ARG A 551 -29.56 -12.03 -41.70
C ARG A 551 -28.70 -13.18 -42.23
N PRO A 552 -29.17 -14.45 -42.17
CA PRO A 552 -28.45 -15.57 -42.77
C PRO A 552 -28.25 -15.38 -44.28
N VAL A 553 -27.02 -15.64 -44.75
CA VAL A 553 -26.69 -15.59 -46.17
C VAL A 553 -27.15 -16.91 -46.83
N PRO A 554 -28.13 -16.89 -47.76
CA PRO A 554 -28.64 -18.11 -48.38
C PRO A 554 -27.56 -18.86 -49.16
N GLY A 555 -27.43 -20.17 -48.93
CA GLY A 555 -26.47 -21.03 -49.63
C GLY A 555 -25.02 -20.94 -49.13
N ALA A 556 -24.72 -20.05 -48.17
CA ALA A 556 -23.39 -19.95 -47.57
C ALA A 556 -23.15 -21.02 -46.48
N VAL A 557 -24.15 -21.29 -45.64
CA VAL A 557 -24.04 -22.34 -44.60
C VAL A 557 -24.00 -23.72 -45.27
N GLY A 558 -23.02 -24.53 -44.88
CA GLY A 558 -22.75 -25.84 -45.48
C GLY A 558 -21.86 -25.79 -46.73
N MET A 559 -21.48 -24.60 -47.20
CA MET A 559 -20.50 -24.47 -48.27
C MET A 559 -19.15 -25.00 -47.80
N GLU A 560 -18.61 -25.95 -48.56
CA GLU A 560 -17.30 -26.55 -48.32
C GLU A 560 -16.38 -26.24 -49.51
N MET A 561 -15.14 -25.88 -49.22
CA MET A 561 -14.13 -25.60 -50.24
C MET A 561 -12.73 -25.99 -49.75
N PRO A 562 -11.81 -26.34 -50.66
CA PRO A 562 -10.42 -26.60 -50.30
C PRO A 562 -9.82 -25.44 -49.52
N LEU A 563 -9.07 -25.72 -48.45
CA LEU A 563 -8.52 -24.67 -47.58
C LEU A 563 -7.63 -23.66 -48.35
N ALA A 564 -6.93 -24.14 -49.37
CA ALA A 564 -6.09 -23.31 -50.25
C ALA A 564 -6.89 -22.27 -51.07
N GLU A 565 -8.16 -22.54 -51.36
CA GLU A 565 -9.05 -21.67 -52.14
C GLU A 565 -9.88 -20.74 -51.25
N GLY A 566 -9.76 -20.86 -49.92
CA GLY A 566 -10.55 -20.15 -48.92
C GLY A 566 -10.28 -18.65 -48.74
N GLY A 567 -9.53 -18.01 -49.64
CA GLY A 567 -9.16 -16.59 -49.58
C GLY A 567 -8.49 -16.20 -48.27
N LEU A 568 -8.89 -15.05 -47.71
CA LEU A 568 -8.35 -14.53 -46.44
C LEU A 568 -8.66 -15.44 -45.24
N THR A 569 -9.86 -16.03 -45.17
CA THR A 569 -10.23 -16.98 -44.10
C THR A 569 -9.34 -18.23 -44.15
N GLY A 570 -9.11 -18.79 -45.34
CA GLY A 570 -8.20 -19.92 -45.53
C GLY A 570 -6.74 -19.58 -45.21
N TRP A 571 -6.30 -18.33 -45.46
CA TRP A 571 -4.98 -17.85 -45.04
C TRP A 571 -4.85 -17.79 -43.51
N VAL A 572 -5.84 -17.20 -42.82
CA VAL A 572 -5.86 -17.12 -41.33
C VAL A 572 -5.78 -18.51 -40.70
N MET A 573 -6.52 -19.47 -41.25
CA MET A 573 -6.49 -20.86 -40.82
C MET A 573 -5.12 -21.53 -41.04
N ARG A 574 -4.50 -21.37 -42.23
CA ARG A 574 -3.18 -21.96 -42.55
C ARG A 574 -2.05 -21.38 -41.71
N GLU A 575 -1.98 -20.06 -41.62
CA GLU A 575 -0.92 -19.38 -40.87
C GLU A 575 -1.15 -19.38 -39.36
N ARG A 576 -2.38 -19.70 -38.92
CA ARG A 576 -2.82 -19.64 -37.51
C ARG A 576 -2.52 -18.28 -36.88
N ARG A 577 -2.73 -17.22 -37.66
CA ARG A 577 -2.46 -15.84 -37.26
C ARG A 577 -3.67 -14.97 -37.56
N SER A 578 -4.00 -14.11 -36.60
CA SER A 578 -5.00 -13.08 -36.75
C SER A 578 -4.57 -12.07 -37.83
N LEU A 579 -5.55 -11.59 -38.58
CA LEU A 579 -5.35 -10.58 -39.62
C LEU A 579 -6.42 -9.50 -39.47
N LEU A 580 -5.97 -8.25 -39.35
CA LEU A 580 -6.80 -7.05 -39.45
C LEU A 580 -6.38 -6.30 -40.72
N VAL A 581 -7.34 -6.02 -41.59
CA VAL A 581 -7.20 -5.21 -42.79
C VAL A 581 -8.13 -4.01 -42.65
N GLU A 582 -7.56 -2.81 -42.64
CA GLU A 582 -8.31 -1.58 -42.38
C GLU A 582 -9.03 -1.05 -43.63
N ASP A 583 -8.43 -1.21 -44.81
CA ASP A 583 -9.06 -0.93 -46.10
C ASP A 583 -8.66 -1.98 -47.17
N LEU A 584 -9.54 -2.96 -47.41
CA LEU A 584 -9.38 -4.05 -48.39
C LEU A 584 -9.06 -3.57 -49.81
N GLU A 585 -9.42 -2.33 -50.18
CA GLU A 585 -9.10 -1.76 -51.50
C GLU A 585 -7.67 -1.19 -51.58
N LYS A 586 -7.05 -0.85 -50.45
CA LYS A 586 -5.77 -0.12 -50.42
C LYS A 586 -4.64 -0.93 -49.81
N ASP A 587 -4.96 -1.74 -48.81
CA ASP A 587 -3.98 -2.45 -48.02
C ASP A 587 -3.48 -3.70 -48.76
N PRO A 588 -2.19 -4.06 -48.61
CA PRO A 588 -1.65 -5.28 -49.22
C PRO A 588 -2.28 -6.53 -48.59
N LEU A 589 -2.82 -7.41 -49.44
CA LEU A 589 -3.52 -8.62 -49.00
C LEU A 589 -2.67 -9.88 -49.19
N PRO A 590 -2.64 -10.80 -48.21
CA PRO A 590 -1.87 -12.04 -48.32
C PRO A 590 -2.55 -13.13 -49.16
N ALA A 591 -3.85 -12.98 -49.46
CA ALA A 591 -4.62 -13.86 -50.33
C ALA A 591 -5.78 -13.05 -50.96
N GLU A 592 -6.35 -13.54 -52.06
CA GLU A 592 -7.50 -12.88 -52.69
C GLU A 592 -8.74 -12.93 -51.76
N PRO A 593 -9.37 -11.79 -51.46
CA PRO A 593 -10.58 -11.76 -50.66
C PRO A 593 -11.76 -12.33 -51.45
N GLN A 594 -12.53 -13.20 -50.80
CA GLN A 594 -13.83 -13.62 -51.32
C GLN A 594 -14.88 -12.59 -50.93
N HIS A 595 -15.67 -12.15 -51.89
CA HIS A 595 -16.68 -11.12 -51.69
C HIS A 595 -18.06 -11.75 -51.56
N GLY A 596 -18.84 -11.26 -50.58
CA GLY A 596 -20.26 -11.59 -50.45
C GLY A 596 -21.13 -10.85 -51.47
N SER A 597 -22.37 -10.52 -51.10
CA SER A 597 -23.28 -9.77 -51.98
C SER A 597 -22.78 -8.35 -52.28
N ARG A 598 -22.00 -7.80 -51.35
CA ARG A 598 -21.39 -6.47 -51.40
C ARG A 598 -19.93 -6.56 -50.94
N PRO A 599 -18.99 -5.88 -51.60
CA PRO A 599 -17.59 -5.92 -51.21
C PRO A 599 -17.37 -5.22 -49.87
N ALA A 600 -16.70 -5.92 -48.94
CA ALA A 600 -16.26 -5.35 -47.68
C ALA A 600 -15.11 -4.36 -47.89
N ARG A 601 -14.98 -3.42 -46.96
CA ARG A 601 -13.90 -2.42 -46.91
C ARG A 601 -12.99 -2.65 -45.72
N THR A 602 -13.52 -3.02 -44.55
CA THR A 602 -12.70 -3.50 -43.42
C THR A 602 -12.92 -4.99 -43.23
N TRP A 603 -11.87 -5.74 -42.93
CA TRP A 603 -11.96 -7.17 -42.66
C TRP A 603 -11.05 -7.58 -41.50
N MET A 604 -11.57 -8.40 -40.59
CA MET A 604 -10.78 -8.99 -39.51
C MET A 604 -11.09 -10.47 -39.40
N GLY A 605 -10.05 -11.30 -39.39
CA GLY A 605 -10.16 -12.74 -39.25
C GLY A 605 -9.25 -13.27 -38.15
N ILE A 606 -9.80 -14.11 -37.29
CA ILE A 606 -9.11 -14.70 -36.13
C ILE A 606 -9.20 -16.22 -36.21
N PRO A 607 -8.09 -16.95 -36.02
CA PRO A 607 -8.11 -18.40 -36.01
C PRO A 607 -8.75 -18.92 -34.71
N LEU A 608 -9.56 -19.96 -34.84
CA LEU A 608 -10.10 -20.72 -33.71
C LEU A 608 -9.15 -21.86 -33.42
N VAL A 609 -8.31 -21.71 -32.40
CA VAL A 609 -7.33 -22.71 -31.99
C VAL A 609 -7.63 -23.16 -30.57
N ALA A 610 -7.90 -24.44 -30.39
CA ALA A 610 -8.08 -25.07 -29.08
C ALA A 610 -6.83 -25.90 -28.78
N HIS A 611 -6.12 -25.54 -27.70
CA HIS A 611 -4.79 -26.06 -27.41
C HIS A 611 -3.84 -25.84 -28.61
N ASP A 612 -3.42 -26.91 -29.29
CA ASP A 612 -2.55 -26.84 -30.49
C ASP A 612 -3.28 -27.24 -31.79
N ARG A 613 -4.60 -27.45 -31.71
CA ARG A 613 -5.42 -27.89 -32.84
C ARG A 613 -6.21 -26.73 -33.42
N LEU A 614 -6.11 -26.58 -34.74
CA LEU A 614 -6.97 -25.68 -35.50
C LEU A 614 -8.38 -26.27 -35.56
N VAL A 615 -9.34 -25.54 -35.00
CA VAL A 615 -10.79 -25.86 -35.04
C VAL A 615 -11.46 -25.14 -36.22
N GLY A 616 -11.01 -23.93 -36.55
CA GLY A 616 -11.61 -23.12 -37.60
C GLY A 616 -11.11 -21.67 -37.62
N ALA A 617 -11.95 -20.75 -38.07
CA ALA A 617 -11.72 -19.30 -37.99
C ALA A 617 -13.04 -18.55 -37.94
N ILE A 618 -13.00 -17.36 -37.33
CA ILE A 618 -14.08 -16.38 -37.35
C ILE A 618 -13.62 -15.15 -38.13
N SER A 619 -14.54 -14.53 -38.87
CA SER A 619 -14.28 -13.26 -39.53
C SER A 619 -15.44 -12.28 -39.37
N VAL A 620 -15.09 -11.02 -39.16
CA VAL A 620 -16.01 -9.87 -39.11
C VAL A 620 -15.62 -8.88 -40.20
N GLN A 621 -16.62 -8.27 -40.84
CA GLN A 621 -16.43 -7.40 -41.99
C GLN A 621 -17.31 -6.16 -41.88
N SER A 622 -16.87 -5.05 -42.47
CA SER A 622 -17.68 -3.85 -42.65
C SER A 622 -17.56 -3.30 -44.05
N PHE A 623 -18.65 -2.72 -44.57
CA PHE A 623 -18.68 -1.98 -45.84
C PHE A 623 -18.02 -0.59 -45.74
N ARG A 624 -17.59 -0.17 -44.54
CA ARG A 624 -16.85 1.07 -44.30
C ARG A 624 -15.37 0.75 -44.03
N PRO A 625 -14.42 1.56 -44.52
CA PRO A 625 -13.00 1.42 -44.16
C PRO A 625 -12.76 1.87 -42.71
N HIS A 626 -11.70 1.35 -42.08
CA HIS A 626 -11.29 1.63 -40.70
C HIS A 626 -12.41 1.42 -39.66
N ALA A 627 -13.29 0.43 -39.88
CA ALA A 627 -14.41 0.15 -38.98
C ALA A 627 -13.98 -0.58 -37.70
N PHE A 628 -12.84 -1.28 -37.74
CA PHE A 628 -12.29 -2.02 -36.62
C PHE A 628 -10.82 -1.65 -36.42
N GLY A 629 -10.38 -1.61 -35.16
CA GLY A 629 -9.00 -1.34 -34.78
C GLY A 629 -8.36 -2.44 -33.94
N GLU A 630 -7.17 -2.14 -33.44
CA GLU A 630 -6.38 -3.07 -32.61
C GLU A 630 -7.04 -3.47 -31.28
N ALA A 631 -7.87 -2.59 -30.70
CA ALA A 631 -8.66 -2.92 -29.52
C ALA A 631 -9.72 -3.99 -29.83
N ASP A 632 -10.40 -3.86 -30.97
CA ASP A 632 -11.40 -4.82 -31.45
C ASP A 632 -10.76 -6.17 -31.80
N ARG A 633 -9.56 -6.16 -32.39
CA ARG A 633 -8.78 -7.38 -32.65
C ARG A 633 -8.51 -8.15 -31.36
N ARG A 634 -8.02 -7.49 -30.31
CA ARG A 634 -7.74 -8.14 -29.01
C ARG A 634 -9.01 -8.69 -28.36
N LEU A 635 -10.12 -7.96 -28.46
CA LEU A 635 -11.42 -8.43 -27.96
C LEU A 635 -11.86 -9.70 -28.71
N LEU A 636 -11.82 -9.68 -30.04
CA LEU A 636 -12.23 -10.81 -30.87
C LEU A 636 -11.31 -12.03 -30.69
N GLU A 637 -10.01 -11.83 -30.48
CA GLU A 637 -9.05 -12.89 -30.12
C GLU A 637 -9.39 -13.58 -28.81
N SER A 638 -9.74 -12.81 -27.78
CA SER A 638 -10.15 -13.37 -26.49
C SER A 638 -11.43 -14.20 -26.61
N LEU A 639 -12.40 -13.72 -27.40
CA LEU A 639 -13.65 -14.46 -27.65
C LEU A 639 -13.39 -15.72 -28.50
N ALA A 640 -12.57 -15.61 -29.55
CA ALA A 640 -12.19 -16.72 -30.42
C ALA A 640 -11.54 -17.88 -29.64
N ALA A 641 -10.66 -17.58 -28.69
CA ALA A 641 -10.02 -18.59 -27.86
C ALA A 641 -11.04 -19.41 -27.05
N GLN A 642 -12.04 -18.75 -26.46
CA GLN A 642 -13.10 -19.40 -25.70
C GLN A 642 -14.05 -20.22 -26.60
N VAL A 643 -14.41 -19.65 -27.75
CA VAL A 643 -15.24 -20.32 -28.76
C VAL A 643 -14.55 -21.57 -29.30
N ALA A 644 -13.24 -21.51 -29.55
CA ALA A 644 -12.48 -22.65 -30.03
C ALA A 644 -12.54 -23.82 -29.03
N ILE A 645 -12.37 -23.53 -27.74
CA ILE A 645 -12.48 -24.53 -26.67
C ILE A 645 -13.91 -25.10 -26.60
N ALA A 646 -14.93 -24.24 -26.63
CA ALA A 646 -16.33 -24.67 -26.58
C ALA A 646 -16.73 -25.53 -27.79
N LEU A 647 -16.30 -25.17 -29.00
CA LEU A 647 -16.52 -25.95 -30.22
C LEU A 647 -15.82 -27.31 -30.17
N GLU A 648 -14.58 -27.38 -29.67
CA GLU A 648 -13.88 -28.66 -29.52
C GLU A 648 -14.54 -29.54 -28.45
N ASN A 649 -15.02 -28.95 -27.35
CA ASN A 649 -15.78 -29.67 -26.33
C ASN A 649 -17.11 -30.22 -26.87
N ALA A 650 -17.86 -29.42 -27.63
CA ALA A 650 -19.10 -29.85 -28.28
C ALA A 650 -18.83 -31.01 -29.25
N ARG A 651 -17.78 -30.90 -30.07
CA ARG A 651 -17.36 -31.97 -31.01
C ARG A 651 -17.02 -33.27 -30.28
N LEU A 652 -16.21 -33.20 -29.22
CA LEU A 652 -15.82 -34.36 -28.42
C LEU A 652 -17.02 -35.00 -27.71
N PHE A 653 -17.95 -34.18 -27.23
CA PHE A 653 -19.17 -34.66 -26.58
C PHE A 653 -20.07 -35.41 -27.56
N ASP A 654 -20.32 -34.85 -28.75
CA ASP A 654 -21.12 -35.52 -29.81
C ASP A 654 -20.48 -36.83 -30.28
N GLU A 655 -19.14 -36.85 -30.42
CA GLU A 655 -18.40 -38.06 -30.77
C GLU A 655 -18.57 -39.15 -29.69
N THR A 656 -18.43 -38.77 -28.42
CA THR A 656 -18.62 -39.67 -27.27
C THR A 656 -20.06 -40.20 -27.19
N ARG A 657 -21.04 -39.32 -27.39
CA ARG A 657 -22.46 -39.68 -27.39
C ARG A 657 -22.80 -40.67 -28.50
N ARG A 658 -22.33 -40.41 -29.73
CA ARG A 658 -22.50 -41.35 -30.85
C ARG A 658 -21.88 -42.71 -30.57
N GLN A 659 -20.69 -42.75 -29.96
CA GLN A 659 -20.06 -44.01 -29.58
C GLN A 659 -20.85 -44.76 -28.51
N ALA A 660 -21.38 -44.05 -27.51
CA ALA A 660 -22.22 -44.64 -26.47
C ALA A 660 -23.52 -45.23 -27.05
N ASP A 661 -24.21 -44.49 -27.93
CA ASP A 661 -25.44 -44.95 -28.59
C ASP A 661 -25.19 -46.20 -29.46
N GLN A 662 -24.06 -46.23 -30.18
CA GLN A 662 -23.65 -47.40 -30.96
C GLN A 662 -23.35 -48.62 -30.08
N MET A 663 -22.69 -48.41 -28.94
CA MET A 663 -22.36 -49.49 -28.00
C MET A 663 -23.62 -50.08 -27.36
N GLU A 664 -24.56 -49.23 -26.94
CA GLU A 664 -25.84 -49.67 -26.35
C GLU A 664 -26.64 -50.51 -27.35
N ALA A 665 -26.74 -50.05 -28.61
CA ALA A 665 -27.45 -50.80 -29.65
C ALA A 665 -26.83 -52.19 -29.91
N LEU A 666 -25.50 -52.28 -29.93
CA LEU A 666 -24.79 -53.56 -30.09
C LEU A 666 -24.96 -54.47 -28.87
N TYR A 667 -24.96 -53.90 -27.66
CA TYR A 667 -25.13 -54.63 -26.41
C TYR A 667 -26.54 -55.22 -26.27
N GLN A 668 -27.58 -54.45 -26.60
CA GLN A 668 -28.97 -54.93 -26.65
C GLN A 668 -29.13 -56.13 -27.58
N VAL A 669 -28.57 -56.04 -28.79
CA VAL A 669 -28.58 -57.14 -29.77
C VAL A 669 -27.88 -58.39 -29.22
N SER A 670 -26.79 -58.23 -28.48
CA SER A 670 -26.09 -59.36 -27.85
C SER A 670 -26.94 -60.08 -26.81
N GLN A 671 -27.66 -59.34 -25.95
CA GLN A 671 -28.44 -59.96 -24.88
C GLN A 671 -29.59 -60.80 -25.44
N ASP A 672 -30.30 -60.27 -26.43
CA ASP A 672 -31.40 -60.97 -27.08
C ASP A 672 -30.96 -62.30 -27.72
N LEU A 673 -29.79 -62.31 -28.36
CA LEU A 673 -29.26 -63.51 -29.03
C LEU A 673 -28.79 -64.58 -28.03
N ALA A 674 -28.36 -64.20 -26.83
CA ALA A 674 -27.88 -65.13 -25.81
C ALA A 674 -29.01 -65.98 -25.15
N LEU A 675 -30.27 -65.53 -25.24
CA LEU A 675 -31.43 -66.20 -24.64
C LEU A 675 -32.00 -67.34 -25.50
N LEU A 676 -31.51 -67.52 -26.73
CA LEU A 676 -31.99 -68.54 -27.66
C LEU A 676 -31.18 -69.83 -27.51
N HIS A 677 -31.86 -70.91 -27.11
CA HIS A 677 -31.23 -72.22 -26.89
C HIS A 677 -31.27 -73.15 -28.13
N ASP A 678 -32.10 -72.83 -29.12
CA ASP A 678 -32.23 -73.59 -30.36
C ASP A 678 -31.38 -72.96 -31.48
N LEU A 679 -30.47 -73.75 -32.06
CA LEU A 679 -29.50 -73.26 -33.03
C LEU A 679 -30.16 -72.77 -34.32
N ASP A 680 -31.20 -73.43 -34.80
CA ASP A 680 -31.85 -73.07 -36.06
C ASP A 680 -32.64 -71.77 -35.91
N THR A 681 -33.37 -71.61 -34.80
CA THR A 681 -34.08 -70.37 -34.46
C THR A 681 -33.12 -69.20 -34.26
N LEU A 682 -32.00 -69.42 -33.57
CA LEU A 682 -30.96 -68.43 -33.37
C LEU A 682 -30.37 -67.95 -34.70
N LEU A 683 -29.98 -68.88 -35.58
CA LEU A 683 -29.39 -68.55 -36.87
C LEU A 683 -30.36 -67.75 -37.75
N ARG A 684 -31.65 -68.10 -37.77
CA ARG A 684 -32.68 -67.34 -38.49
C ARG A 684 -32.80 -65.91 -37.94
N GLN A 685 -32.86 -65.74 -36.62
CA GLN A 685 -32.92 -64.43 -35.98
C GLN A 685 -31.69 -63.55 -36.26
N ILE A 686 -30.50 -64.15 -36.31
CA ILE A 686 -29.26 -63.46 -36.69
C ILE A 686 -29.37 -62.90 -38.11
N VAL A 687 -29.85 -63.71 -39.07
CA VAL A 687 -30.03 -63.28 -40.46
C VAL A 687 -31.06 -62.17 -40.58
N GLU A 688 -32.25 -62.33 -39.99
CA GLU A 688 -33.31 -61.30 -40.04
C GLU A 688 -32.87 -59.96 -39.45
N ARG A 689 -32.08 -59.98 -38.37
CA ARG A 689 -31.52 -58.78 -37.75
C ARG A 689 -30.42 -58.16 -38.62
N ALA A 690 -29.56 -58.98 -39.22
CA ALA A 690 -28.53 -58.50 -40.15
C ALA A 690 -29.13 -57.86 -41.41
N ILE A 691 -30.22 -58.42 -41.94
CA ILE A 691 -30.99 -57.85 -43.05
C ILE A 691 -31.50 -56.46 -42.65
N ARG A 692 -32.13 -56.32 -41.48
CA ARG A 692 -32.59 -55.01 -40.98
C ARG A 692 -31.45 -54.02 -40.73
N LEU A 693 -30.33 -54.48 -40.17
CA LEU A 693 -29.17 -53.64 -39.84
C LEU A 693 -28.55 -53.00 -41.08
N LEU A 694 -28.56 -53.71 -42.21
CA LEU A 694 -28.01 -53.25 -43.47
C LEU A 694 -29.05 -52.74 -44.46
N ASP A 695 -30.34 -52.74 -44.09
CA ASP A 695 -31.45 -52.46 -45.00
C ASP A 695 -31.37 -53.33 -46.28
N GLY A 696 -31.11 -54.63 -46.08
CA GLY A 696 -31.07 -55.66 -47.13
C GLY A 696 -32.45 -56.25 -47.43
N GLU A 697 -32.56 -57.06 -48.49
CA GLU A 697 -33.82 -57.73 -48.87
C GLU A 697 -33.84 -59.19 -48.40
N THR A 698 -32.75 -59.93 -48.64
CA THR A 698 -32.64 -61.36 -48.31
C THR A 698 -31.22 -61.68 -47.82
N GLY A 699 -31.01 -62.87 -47.28
CA GLY A 699 -29.70 -63.26 -46.77
C GLY A 699 -29.68 -64.65 -46.16
N GLY A 700 -28.54 -65.05 -45.62
CA GLY A 700 -28.40 -66.33 -44.94
C GLY A 700 -27.01 -66.59 -44.37
N ILE A 701 -26.86 -67.73 -43.71
CA ILE A 701 -25.60 -68.15 -43.09
C ILE A 701 -25.16 -69.50 -43.66
N TYR A 702 -23.92 -69.55 -44.14
CA TYR A 702 -23.18 -70.79 -44.29
C TYR A 702 -22.55 -71.17 -42.96
N LEU A 703 -22.74 -72.41 -42.50
CA LEU A 703 -21.98 -72.96 -41.39
C LEU A 703 -20.85 -73.84 -41.90
N TYR A 704 -19.67 -73.70 -41.32
CA TYR A 704 -18.57 -74.61 -41.57
C TYR A 704 -18.86 -75.99 -40.94
N ARG A 705 -18.72 -77.06 -41.73
CA ARG A 705 -18.86 -78.46 -41.28
C ARG A 705 -17.49 -79.15 -41.29
N PRO A 706 -16.79 -79.22 -40.14
CA PRO A 706 -15.41 -79.71 -40.09
C PRO A 706 -15.24 -81.14 -40.62
N ARG A 707 -16.19 -82.04 -40.34
CA ARG A 707 -16.11 -83.47 -40.76
C ARG A 707 -16.13 -83.67 -42.28
N ARG A 708 -16.81 -82.78 -43.01
CA ARG A 708 -16.93 -82.85 -44.48
C ARG A 708 -16.05 -81.82 -45.19
N ASN A 709 -15.44 -80.92 -44.42
CA ASN A 709 -14.66 -79.77 -44.87
C ASN A 709 -15.36 -78.92 -45.95
N VAL A 710 -16.63 -78.60 -45.72
CA VAL A 710 -17.45 -77.77 -46.61
C VAL A 710 -18.20 -76.71 -45.82
N LEU A 711 -18.59 -75.63 -46.51
CA LEU A 711 -19.58 -74.69 -46.02
C LEU A 711 -20.97 -75.18 -46.41
N GLU A 712 -21.85 -75.42 -45.44
CA GLU A 712 -23.22 -75.84 -45.66
C GLU A 712 -24.16 -74.65 -45.48
N TRP A 713 -25.04 -74.40 -46.45
CA TRP A 713 -26.06 -73.36 -46.38
C TRP A 713 -27.10 -73.76 -45.33
N ALA A 714 -26.95 -73.24 -44.12
CA ALA A 714 -27.65 -73.72 -42.94
C ALA A 714 -28.99 -73.03 -42.74
N VAL A 715 -29.04 -71.71 -42.99
CA VAL A 715 -30.26 -70.92 -42.86
C VAL A 715 -30.28 -69.84 -43.93
N ALA A 716 -31.48 -69.47 -44.36
CA ALA A 716 -31.72 -68.34 -45.24
C ALA A 716 -33.04 -67.65 -44.89
N VAL A 717 -33.15 -66.40 -45.30
CA VAL A 717 -34.36 -65.59 -45.29
C VAL A 717 -34.59 -65.10 -46.72
N GLY A 718 -35.72 -65.51 -47.30
CA GLY A 718 -36.08 -65.28 -48.71
C GLY A 718 -36.44 -66.61 -49.40
N GLU A 719 -37.64 -66.69 -50.00
CA GLU A 719 -38.24 -67.93 -50.51
C GLU A 719 -37.36 -68.66 -51.55
N GLU A 720 -36.62 -67.91 -52.37
CA GLU A 720 -35.69 -68.48 -53.35
C GLU A 720 -34.39 -69.02 -52.73
N LEU A 721 -33.92 -68.39 -51.65
CA LEU A 721 -32.71 -68.81 -50.93
C LEU A 721 -32.98 -69.98 -49.98
N GLU A 722 -34.18 -70.06 -49.39
CA GLU A 722 -34.60 -71.15 -48.51
C GLU A 722 -34.71 -72.49 -49.24
N ARG A 723 -35.09 -72.49 -50.53
CA ARG A 723 -35.15 -73.70 -51.37
C ARG A 723 -33.81 -74.40 -51.58
N ARG A 724 -32.69 -73.75 -51.24
CA ARG A 724 -31.33 -74.25 -51.43
C ARG A 724 -30.62 -74.58 -50.11
N ILE A 725 -31.33 -74.58 -48.98
CA ILE A 725 -30.79 -75.03 -47.68
C ILE A 725 -30.21 -76.43 -47.83
N GLY A 726 -29.03 -76.64 -47.24
CA GLY A 726 -28.23 -77.87 -47.36
C GLY A 726 -27.22 -77.88 -48.52
N PHE A 727 -27.23 -76.89 -49.40
CA PHE A 727 -26.21 -76.77 -50.45
C PHE A 727 -24.83 -76.55 -49.83
N THR A 728 -23.81 -77.21 -50.40
CA THR A 728 -22.45 -77.11 -49.90
C THR A 728 -21.52 -76.38 -50.87
N LEU A 729 -20.59 -75.59 -50.32
CA LEU A 729 -19.53 -74.92 -51.05
C LEU A 729 -18.15 -75.39 -50.56
N GLU A 730 -17.23 -75.51 -51.51
CA GLU A 730 -15.83 -75.85 -51.26
C GLU A 730 -14.99 -74.59 -50.96
N TRP A 731 -13.75 -74.80 -50.51
CA TRP A 731 -12.81 -73.72 -50.22
C TRP A 731 -12.55 -72.85 -51.46
N GLY A 732 -12.74 -71.54 -51.34
CA GLY A 732 -12.59 -70.59 -52.45
C GLY A 732 -13.74 -70.60 -53.48
N GLU A 733 -14.77 -71.44 -53.31
CA GLU A 733 -15.93 -71.52 -54.22
C GLU A 733 -16.99 -70.45 -53.89
N GLY A 734 -17.31 -69.57 -54.85
CA GLY A 734 -18.32 -68.53 -54.64
C GLY A 734 -17.90 -67.45 -53.63
N LEU A 735 -18.83 -66.57 -53.27
CA LEU A 735 -18.54 -65.49 -52.31
C LEU A 735 -18.19 -66.07 -50.94
N ALA A 736 -19.00 -67.01 -50.44
CA ALA A 736 -18.78 -67.62 -49.12
C ALA A 736 -17.46 -68.39 -49.06
N GLY A 737 -17.12 -69.18 -50.08
CA GLY A 737 -15.86 -69.92 -50.12
C GLY A 737 -14.64 -68.99 -50.18
N LYS A 738 -14.75 -67.84 -50.87
CA LYS A 738 -13.69 -66.83 -50.88
C LYS A 738 -13.54 -66.10 -49.54
N VAL A 739 -14.64 -65.74 -48.88
CA VAL A 739 -14.61 -65.19 -47.51
C VAL A 739 -13.99 -66.19 -46.53
N TRP A 740 -14.28 -67.48 -46.69
CA TRP A 740 -13.64 -68.54 -45.90
C TRP A 740 -12.14 -68.63 -46.18
N ALA A 741 -11.73 -68.46 -47.44
CA ALA A 741 -10.33 -68.55 -47.85
C ALA A 741 -9.46 -67.37 -47.40
N THR A 742 -9.97 -66.15 -47.55
CA THR A 742 -9.23 -64.91 -47.20
C THR A 742 -9.41 -64.54 -45.74
N GLY A 743 -10.57 -64.85 -45.18
CA GLY A 743 -10.94 -64.36 -43.86
C GLY A 743 -11.34 -62.89 -43.81
N GLU A 744 -11.55 -62.28 -44.97
CA GLU A 744 -11.87 -60.86 -45.10
C GLU A 744 -13.31 -60.69 -45.62
N PRO A 745 -13.98 -59.60 -45.27
CA PRO A 745 -15.29 -59.29 -45.82
C PRO A 745 -15.18 -59.02 -47.33
N ILE A 746 -16.15 -59.52 -48.11
CA ILE A 746 -16.18 -59.35 -49.56
C ILE A 746 -17.53 -58.73 -49.97
N ILE A 747 -17.45 -57.66 -50.75
CA ILE A 747 -18.58 -57.02 -51.40
C ILE A 747 -18.53 -57.35 -52.89
N VAL A 748 -19.68 -57.73 -53.46
CA VAL A 748 -19.84 -58.02 -54.88
C VAL A 748 -21.05 -57.24 -55.38
N GLU A 749 -20.83 -56.34 -56.33
CA GLU A 749 -21.89 -55.49 -56.89
C GLU A 749 -22.85 -56.28 -57.80
N ASP A 750 -22.34 -57.24 -58.56
CA ASP A 750 -23.16 -58.15 -59.36
C ASP A 750 -22.56 -59.56 -59.36
N TYR A 751 -23.20 -60.45 -58.61
CA TYR A 751 -22.74 -61.83 -58.46
C TYR A 751 -22.83 -62.66 -59.75
N SER A 752 -23.74 -62.32 -60.67
CA SER A 752 -23.94 -63.08 -61.91
C SER A 752 -22.77 -62.90 -62.89
N THR A 753 -22.13 -61.73 -62.88
CA THR A 753 -20.98 -61.40 -63.74
C THR A 753 -19.64 -61.57 -63.02
N TRP A 754 -19.63 -61.62 -61.67
CA TRP A 754 -18.40 -61.74 -60.89
C TRP A 754 -17.58 -63.02 -61.23
N PRO A 755 -16.26 -62.90 -61.50
CA PRO A 755 -15.42 -64.05 -61.85
C PRO A 755 -15.31 -65.11 -60.75
N GLY A 756 -15.58 -64.75 -59.50
CA GLY A 756 -15.51 -65.65 -58.34
C GLY A 756 -16.77 -66.46 -58.05
N ARG A 757 -17.81 -66.34 -58.88
CA ARG A 757 -19.12 -66.96 -58.59
C ARG A 757 -19.06 -68.47 -58.59
N SER A 758 -19.86 -69.09 -57.71
CA SER A 758 -20.09 -70.54 -57.75
C SER A 758 -21.05 -70.88 -58.89
N PRO A 759 -20.80 -71.94 -59.70
CA PRO A 759 -21.75 -72.43 -60.69
C PRO A 759 -23.12 -72.78 -60.11
N LYS A 760 -23.18 -73.16 -58.82
CA LYS A 760 -24.42 -73.51 -58.11
C LYS A 760 -25.33 -72.29 -57.88
N TRP A 761 -24.79 -71.09 -58.05
CA TRP A 761 -25.43 -69.81 -57.77
C TRP A 761 -25.32 -68.84 -58.95
N ALA A 762 -25.03 -69.34 -60.16
CA ALA A 762 -24.75 -68.52 -61.34
C ALA A 762 -25.95 -67.65 -61.81
N ASP A 763 -27.16 -68.04 -61.41
CA ASP A 763 -28.42 -67.46 -61.90
C ASP A 763 -28.92 -66.27 -61.04
N LEU A 764 -28.16 -65.85 -60.02
CA LEU A 764 -28.53 -64.76 -59.12
C LEU A 764 -27.87 -63.43 -59.51
N PRO A 765 -28.60 -62.51 -60.16
CA PRO A 765 -28.16 -61.13 -60.28
C PRO A 765 -28.43 -60.42 -58.95
N ALA A 766 -27.41 -60.39 -58.09
CA ALA A 766 -27.51 -59.90 -56.73
C ALA A 766 -26.27 -59.10 -56.33
N THR A 767 -26.51 -57.94 -55.71
CA THR A 767 -25.50 -57.23 -54.93
C THR A 767 -25.38 -57.91 -53.58
N LEU A 768 -24.19 -58.41 -53.24
CA LEU A 768 -23.96 -59.21 -52.04
C LEU A 768 -22.85 -58.59 -51.19
N VAL A 769 -23.02 -58.66 -49.87
CA VAL A 769 -21.93 -58.53 -48.90
C VAL A 769 -21.87 -59.79 -48.07
N GLY A 770 -20.68 -60.36 -47.92
CA GLY A 770 -20.45 -61.49 -47.02
C GLY A 770 -19.29 -61.25 -46.08
N VAL A 771 -19.46 -61.65 -44.83
CA VAL A 771 -18.48 -61.47 -43.76
C VAL A 771 -18.22 -62.79 -43.03
N PRO A 772 -17.00 -63.02 -42.53
CA PRO A 772 -16.69 -64.23 -41.78
C PRO A 772 -17.35 -64.20 -40.40
N ILE A 773 -17.90 -65.33 -39.96
CA ILE A 773 -18.34 -65.57 -38.59
C ILE A 773 -17.22 -66.32 -37.88
N ARG A 774 -16.59 -65.67 -36.89
CA ARG A 774 -15.42 -66.20 -36.18
C ARG A 774 -15.57 -66.08 -34.68
N TRP A 775 -15.12 -67.11 -33.97
CA TRP A 775 -14.97 -67.10 -32.53
C TRP A 775 -13.50 -67.34 -32.17
N GLY A 776 -12.81 -66.30 -31.69
CA GLY A 776 -11.36 -66.34 -31.52
C GLY A 776 -10.65 -66.63 -32.85
N GLN A 777 -9.89 -67.73 -32.90
CA GLN A 777 -9.22 -68.22 -34.12
C GLN A 777 -10.08 -69.23 -34.91
N GLU A 778 -11.24 -69.63 -34.40
CA GLU A 778 -12.10 -70.63 -35.02
C GLU A 778 -13.05 -69.99 -36.06
N PHE A 779 -13.08 -70.56 -37.25
CA PHE A 779 -14.01 -70.14 -38.31
C PHE A 779 -15.31 -70.94 -38.21
N LEU A 780 -16.42 -70.26 -37.93
CA LEU A 780 -17.72 -70.90 -37.71
C LEU A 780 -18.60 -70.94 -38.97
N GLY A 781 -18.40 -69.99 -39.88
CA GLY A 781 -19.27 -69.82 -41.04
C GLY A 781 -19.12 -68.47 -41.76
N VAL A 782 -20.03 -68.18 -42.69
CA VAL A 782 -20.13 -66.91 -43.42
C VAL A 782 -21.56 -66.38 -43.33
N LEU A 783 -21.71 -65.12 -42.96
CA LEU A 783 -22.99 -64.40 -43.02
C LEU A 783 -23.05 -63.62 -44.33
N ILE A 784 -24.11 -63.81 -45.12
CA ILE A 784 -24.31 -63.14 -46.41
C ILE A 784 -25.62 -62.37 -46.39
N ILE A 785 -25.56 -61.12 -46.86
CA ILE A 785 -26.73 -60.26 -47.05
C ILE A 785 -26.78 -59.82 -48.52
N GLN A 786 -27.98 -59.85 -49.09
CA GLN A 786 -28.30 -59.46 -50.44
C GLN A 786 -29.13 -58.18 -50.43
N ALA A 787 -28.72 -57.18 -51.23
CA ALA A 787 -29.56 -56.03 -51.51
C ALA A 787 -30.56 -56.33 -52.63
N GLY A 788 -31.70 -55.66 -52.60
CA GLY A 788 -32.75 -55.86 -53.61
C GLY A 788 -32.41 -55.28 -54.97
N ARG A 789 -33.03 -55.85 -56.02
CA ARG A 789 -32.74 -55.49 -57.41
C ARG A 789 -32.93 -53.98 -57.65
N GLY A 790 -31.83 -53.30 -57.99
CA GLY A 790 -31.83 -51.91 -58.43
C GLY A 790 -31.82 -50.85 -57.33
N GLN A 791 -31.63 -51.21 -56.05
CA GLN A 791 -31.81 -50.28 -54.93
C GLN A 791 -30.52 -49.81 -54.22
N ARG A 792 -29.44 -50.62 -54.13
CA ARG A 792 -28.26 -50.23 -53.34
C ARG A 792 -26.97 -50.98 -53.71
N CYS A 793 -25.83 -50.30 -53.60
CA CYS A 793 -24.49 -50.91 -53.52
C CYS A 793 -24.00 -50.90 -52.07
N PHE A 794 -23.46 -52.03 -51.58
CA PHE A 794 -22.88 -52.07 -50.23
C PHE A 794 -21.52 -51.36 -50.21
N SER A 795 -21.25 -50.63 -49.13
CA SER A 795 -20.01 -49.90 -48.90
C SER A 795 -19.05 -50.67 -47.98
N LEU A 796 -17.79 -50.23 -47.89
CA LEU A 796 -16.84 -50.75 -46.89
C LEU A 796 -17.35 -50.54 -45.45
N GLY A 797 -18.14 -49.47 -45.21
CA GLY A 797 -18.80 -49.22 -43.92
C GLY A 797 -19.85 -50.28 -43.59
N ASP A 798 -20.62 -50.71 -44.59
CA ASP A 798 -21.61 -51.79 -44.46
C ASP A 798 -20.93 -53.13 -44.11
N ALA A 799 -19.82 -53.44 -44.78
CA ALA A 799 -19.00 -54.61 -44.47
C ALA A 799 -18.42 -54.57 -43.04
N ALA A 800 -17.95 -53.40 -42.58
CA ALA A 800 -17.41 -53.24 -41.24
C ALA A 800 -18.51 -53.37 -40.16
N LEU A 801 -19.69 -52.80 -40.40
CA LEU A 801 -20.83 -52.92 -39.51
C LEU A 801 -21.31 -54.38 -39.40
N LEU A 802 -21.46 -55.06 -40.55
CA LEU A 802 -21.85 -56.47 -40.59
C LEU A 802 -20.80 -57.38 -39.96
N SER A 803 -19.51 -57.07 -40.10
CA SER A 803 -18.42 -57.83 -39.46
C SER A 803 -18.47 -57.72 -37.93
N ARG A 804 -18.74 -56.53 -37.38
CA ARG A 804 -18.94 -56.35 -35.92
C ARG A 804 -20.15 -57.14 -35.42
N PHE A 805 -21.26 -57.10 -36.17
CA PHE A 805 -22.44 -57.89 -35.85
C PHE A 805 -22.17 -59.40 -35.92
N ALA A 806 -21.45 -59.87 -36.94
CA ALA A 806 -21.08 -61.28 -37.11
C ALA A 806 -20.15 -61.79 -35.98
N ALA A 807 -19.25 -60.94 -35.48
CA ALA A 807 -18.41 -61.27 -34.33
C ALA A 807 -19.26 -61.50 -33.06
N GLN A 808 -20.29 -60.69 -32.85
CA GLN A 808 -21.21 -60.88 -31.72
C GLN A 808 -22.09 -62.12 -31.90
N ALA A 809 -22.61 -62.32 -33.10
CA ALA A 809 -23.40 -63.50 -33.47
C ALA A 809 -22.61 -64.81 -33.29
N ALA A 810 -21.29 -64.78 -33.54
CA ALA A 810 -20.41 -65.94 -33.38
C ALA A 810 -20.41 -66.47 -31.94
N ILE A 811 -20.47 -65.59 -30.93
CA ILE A 811 -20.53 -65.96 -29.51
C ILE A 811 -21.81 -66.77 -29.23
N ALA A 812 -22.96 -66.26 -29.69
CA ALA A 812 -24.24 -66.93 -29.50
C ALA A 812 -24.29 -68.28 -30.24
N ILE A 813 -23.79 -68.33 -31.49
CA ILE A 813 -23.73 -69.56 -32.29
C ILE A 813 -22.86 -70.61 -31.58
N GLN A 814 -21.71 -70.22 -31.03
CA GLN A 814 -20.82 -71.14 -30.33
C GLN A 814 -21.45 -71.68 -29.04
N ASN A 815 -22.10 -70.81 -28.26
CA ASN A 815 -22.80 -71.21 -27.03
C ASN A 815 -23.93 -72.20 -27.33
N ALA A 816 -24.75 -71.93 -28.35
CA ALA A 816 -25.83 -72.84 -28.76
C ALA A 816 -25.29 -74.18 -29.26
N ARG A 817 -24.19 -74.19 -30.05
CA ARG A 817 -23.53 -75.42 -30.49
C ARG A 817 -23.00 -76.25 -29.32
N LEU A 818 -22.36 -75.63 -28.34
CA LEU A 818 -21.80 -76.33 -27.18
C LEU A 818 -22.91 -76.92 -26.29
N LEU A 819 -24.00 -76.18 -26.10
CA LEU A 819 -25.17 -76.66 -25.35
C LEU A 819 -25.81 -77.88 -26.04
N ALA A 820 -26.01 -77.82 -27.35
CA ALA A 820 -26.56 -78.92 -28.13
C ALA A 820 -25.67 -80.18 -28.08
N GLN A 821 -24.35 -80.02 -28.16
CA GLN A 821 -23.41 -81.14 -28.02
C GLN A 821 -23.49 -81.79 -26.63
N THR A 822 -23.57 -80.97 -25.57
CA THR A 822 -23.69 -81.44 -24.19
C THR A 822 -24.99 -82.22 -23.98
N GLN A 823 -26.10 -81.74 -24.54
CA GLN A 823 -27.40 -82.42 -24.48
C GLN A 823 -27.39 -83.76 -25.24
N GLU A 824 -26.81 -83.81 -26.44
CA GLU A 824 -26.76 -85.06 -27.21
C GLU A 824 -25.85 -86.11 -26.56
N GLN A 825 -24.72 -85.69 -25.96
CA GLN A 825 -23.87 -86.60 -25.17
C GLN A 825 -24.61 -87.15 -23.95
N ALA A 826 -25.34 -86.31 -23.22
CA ALA A 826 -26.15 -86.76 -22.09
C ALA A 826 -27.23 -87.77 -22.54
N ARG A 827 -27.89 -87.52 -23.67
CA ARG A 827 -28.89 -88.42 -24.25
C ARG A 827 -28.29 -89.77 -24.65
N GLN A 828 -27.10 -89.78 -25.25
CA GLN A 828 -26.39 -91.02 -25.61
C GLN A 828 -25.99 -91.84 -24.39
N VAL A 829 -25.46 -91.21 -23.34
CA VAL A 829 -25.14 -91.89 -22.07
C VAL A 829 -26.39 -92.51 -21.46
N GLN A 830 -27.51 -91.77 -21.44
CA GLN A 830 -28.78 -92.29 -20.91
C GLN A 830 -29.29 -93.49 -21.72
N GLN A 831 -29.21 -93.44 -23.05
CA GLN A 831 -29.61 -94.56 -23.91
C GLN A 831 -28.75 -95.81 -23.69
N ILE A 832 -27.45 -95.65 -23.46
CA ILE A 832 -26.56 -96.78 -23.12
C ILE A 832 -26.98 -97.39 -21.78
N ILE A 833 -27.18 -96.56 -20.75
CA ILE A 833 -27.63 -97.01 -19.42
C ILE A 833 -28.97 -97.77 -19.51
N ASP A 834 -29.91 -97.26 -20.30
CA ASP A 834 -31.24 -97.86 -20.44
C ASP A 834 -31.23 -99.20 -21.19
N THR A 835 -30.21 -99.48 -22.00
CA THR A 835 -30.09 -100.71 -22.80
C THR A 835 -29.26 -101.81 -22.14
N VAL A 836 -28.64 -101.55 -20.98
CA VAL A 836 -27.89 -102.57 -20.22
C VAL A 836 -28.85 -103.65 -19.69
N PRO A 837 -28.62 -104.95 -19.95
CA PRO A 837 -29.50 -106.04 -19.51
C PRO A 837 -29.41 -106.34 -18.01
N HIS A 838 -28.41 -105.82 -17.32
CA HIS A 838 -28.26 -105.88 -15.86
C HIS A 838 -28.96 -104.70 -15.20
N GLY A 839 -29.54 -104.91 -14.02
CA GLY A 839 -30.10 -103.82 -13.23
C GLY A 839 -29.00 -102.89 -12.74
N VAL A 840 -29.05 -101.62 -13.16
CA VAL A 840 -28.17 -100.55 -12.69
C VAL A 840 -28.99 -99.63 -11.77
N LEU A 841 -28.51 -99.46 -10.54
CA LEU A 841 -29.05 -98.56 -9.53
C LEU A 841 -27.97 -97.56 -9.14
N LEU A 842 -28.29 -96.28 -9.16
CA LEU A 842 -27.47 -95.23 -8.56
C LEU A 842 -28.14 -94.77 -7.28
N LEU A 843 -27.42 -94.82 -6.17
CA LEU A 843 -27.89 -94.37 -4.87
C LEU A 843 -27.12 -93.12 -4.42
N ASP A 844 -27.76 -92.25 -3.65
CA ASP A 844 -27.05 -91.21 -2.91
C ASP A 844 -26.31 -91.79 -1.69
N ALA A 845 -25.54 -90.95 -0.99
CA ALA A 845 -24.80 -91.34 0.22
C ALA A 845 -25.70 -91.80 1.40
N HIS A 846 -27.02 -91.67 1.28
CA HIS A 846 -28.00 -92.05 2.29
C HIS A 846 -28.83 -93.28 1.85
N HIS A 847 -28.40 -93.95 0.77
CA HIS A 847 -29.01 -95.11 0.12
C HIS A 847 -30.38 -94.83 -0.51
N ARG A 848 -30.63 -93.58 -0.93
CA ARG A 848 -31.85 -93.21 -1.68
C ARG A 848 -31.62 -93.39 -3.17
N LEU A 849 -32.65 -93.84 -3.90
CA LEU A 849 -32.56 -94.08 -5.32
C LEU A 849 -32.49 -92.78 -6.12
N LEU A 850 -31.37 -92.53 -6.79
CA LEU A 850 -31.19 -91.40 -7.72
C LEU A 850 -31.54 -91.80 -9.16
N MET A 851 -31.18 -93.02 -9.57
CA MET A 851 -31.43 -93.52 -10.92
C MET A 851 -31.61 -95.04 -10.89
N ALA A 852 -32.57 -95.55 -11.66
CA ALA A 852 -32.70 -96.97 -11.95
C ALA A 852 -32.92 -97.17 -13.46
N ASN A 853 -32.11 -98.00 -14.10
CA ASN A 853 -32.37 -98.38 -15.49
C ASN A 853 -33.61 -99.31 -15.60
N PRO A 854 -34.16 -99.54 -16.81
CA PRO A 854 -35.36 -100.35 -17.00
C PRO A 854 -35.26 -101.77 -16.43
N ALA A 855 -34.10 -102.43 -16.56
CA ALA A 855 -33.85 -103.75 -15.98
C ALA A 855 -33.92 -103.72 -14.44
N ALA A 856 -33.33 -102.70 -13.80
CA ALA A 856 -33.39 -102.51 -12.36
C ALA A 856 -34.81 -102.19 -11.88
N ARG A 857 -35.56 -101.36 -12.63
CA ARG A 857 -36.97 -101.06 -12.32
C ARG A 857 -37.84 -102.30 -12.41
N ALA A 858 -37.65 -103.15 -13.41
CA ALA A 858 -38.36 -104.43 -13.52
C ALA A 858 -38.07 -105.34 -12.31
N CYS A 859 -36.81 -105.44 -11.89
CA CYS A 859 -36.45 -106.22 -10.70
C CYS A 859 -36.98 -105.60 -9.39
N LEU A 860 -36.90 -104.26 -9.23
CA LEU A 860 -37.41 -103.56 -8.07
C LEU A 860 -38.94 -103.65 -7.95
N ALA A 861 -39.67 -103.58 -9.06
CA ALA A 861 -41.12 -103.74 -9.09
C ALA A 861 -41.56 -105.12 -8.59
N VAL A 862 -40.77 -106.16 -8.85
CA VAL A 862 -41.01 -107.53 -8.34
C VAL A 862 -40.72 -107.64 -6.84
N LEU A 863 -39.83 -106.80 -6.28
CA LEU A 863 -39.41 -106.87 -4.89
C LEU A 863 -40.20 -105.97 -3.94
N VAL A 864 -40.74 -104.84 -4.40
CA VAL A 864 -41.29 -103.79 -3.52
C VAL A 864 -42.80 -103.54 -3.72
N GLY A 865 -43.44 -104.07 -4.77
CA GLY A 865 -44.79 -103.65 -5.12
C GLY A 865 -44.82 -102.18 -5.53
N ASP A 866 -45.98 -101.67 -5.96
CA ASP A 866 -46.10 -100.39 -6.69
C ASP A 866 -45.89 -99.12 -5.81
N GLU A 867 -45.22 -99.24 -4.67
CA GLU A 867 -44.81 -98.11 -3.82
C GLU A 867 -43.31 -97.82 -4.01
N SER A 868 -43.00 -96.62 -4.51
CA SER A 868 -41.62 -96.12 -4.72
C SER A 868 -40.77 -96.28 -3.46
N PRO A 869 -39.59 -96.94 -3.49
CA PRO A 869 -38.73 -97.00 -2.32
C PRO A 869 -37.93 -95.69 -2.21
N PRO A 870 -38.11 -94.84 -1.17
CA PRO A 870 -37.31 -93.63 -1.00
C PRO A 870 -35.94 -93.95 -0.35
N ARG A 871 -35.68 -95.20 0.03
CA ARG A 871 -34.41 -95.68 0.58
C ARG A 871 -34.33 -97.21 0.43
N ILE A 872 -33.28 -97.72 -0.21
CA ILE A 872 -33.05 -99.17 -0.35
C ILE A 872 -32.15 -99.60 0.81
N THR A 873 -32.66 -100.42 1.74
CA THR A 873 -31.88 -100.91 2.88
C THR A 873 -31.38 -102.34 2.71
N HIS A 874 -32.03 -103.14 1.87
CA HIS A 874 -31.69 -104.55 1.59
C HIS A 874 -31.98 -104.89 0.13
N LEU A 875 -31.20 -105.79 -0.47
CA LEU A 875 -31.44 -106.38 -1.80
C LEU A 875 -31.25 -107.89 -1.71
N GLY A 876 -32.35 -108.65 -1.78
CA GLY A 876 -32.36 -110.11 -1.70
C GLY A 876 -31.66 -110.65 -0.46
N GLY A 877 -32.35 -110.75 0.68
CA GLY A 877 -31.83 -111.35 1.93
C GLY A 877 -30.64 -110.66 2.61
N ASN A 878 -29.90 -109.80 1.90
CA ASN A 878 -28.66 -109.17 2.37
C ASN A 878 -28.84 -107.64 2.55
N PRO A 879 -28.26 -107.02 3.59
CA PRO A 879 -28.23 -105.56 3.76
C PRO A 879 -27.49 -104.86 2.61
N ILE A 880 -27.94 -103.67 2.19
CA ILE A 880 -27.34 -102.92 1.09
C ILE A 880 -25.88 -102.55 1.38
N GLU A 881 -25.56 -102.27 2.65
CA GLU A 881 -24.23 -101.92 3.14
C GLU A 881 -23.20 -103.04 2.95
N GLU A 882 -23.64 -104.30 2.92
CA GLU A 882 -22.79 -105.48 2.69
C GLU A 882 -22.60 -105.78 1.20
N LEU A 883 -23.48 -105.26 0.33
CA LEU A 883 -23.47 -105.45 -1.11
C LEU A 883 -22.76 -104.32 -1.87
N LEU A 884 -22.64 -103.15 -1.23
CA LEU A 884 -21.87 -102.03 -1.75
C LEU A 884 -20.38 -102.34 -1.59
N ILE A 885 -19.65 -102.35 -2.70
CA ILE A 885 -18.19 -102.32 -2.64
C ILE A 885 -17.83 -100.96 -2.02
N PRO A 886 -17.11 -100.89 -0.89
CA PRO A 886 -16.66 -99.61 -0.36
C PRO A 886 -15.85 -98.88 -1.43
N ALA A 887 -16.16 -97.59 -1.59
CA ALA A 887 -15.70 -96.74 -2.69
C ALA A 887 -14.19 -96.80 -2.96
#